data_AF-A0A939UIX3-F1
#
_entry.id   AF-A0A939UIX3-F1
#
_cell.length_a   1.000
_cell.length_b   1.000
_cell.length_c   1.000
_cell.angle_alpha   90.00
_cell.angle_beta   90.00
_cell.angle_gamma   90.00
#
_symmetry.space_group_name_H-M   'P 1'
#
loop_
_entity.id
_entity.type
_entity.pdbx_description
1 polymer ?
#
loop_
_entity_poly.entity_id
_entity_poly.type
_entity_poly.pdbx_seq_one_letter_code
_entity_poly.pdbx_strand_id
1 'polypeptide(L)'
;SDTLIHVVGELHPDAIIRFVPLDPVYPTKVVTIGDAVDGLRPPVENFVSDRSNFAVNYENYDPQTIKAYNFGESQKSQSIQLEGGGFHAIQCGEERTGAFLALNSEVIQIKADHGKRIKSITAKDNAGNDITGNMLMYYRTYNSVSFRGGYITDGTAHIYADLEDCEYKYYQAKDATCTTAGHVEYYTLTTASGVEYYAHPRLVTPVDPATLITQEALGHDLVDHAGQSPTCTESGYAAYQTCNRCDYTTYQTLAALGHNYVDGTCTRCGKSVNEIDSWAELQACISSAANDTEISLRQNVTATASDTELIIPANKTLILDLNGKILDRNLKNADTIDQGSAIRLEQNANLTINDTSAGHTGKITGGNTLQNGGGICVGQGATLTLNNVTVSGNKASALSYATESGNGGGIYVGQNATAILNNVTVSGNTSAGNYRTSGLSGGVYVYNGGTVTMNGGTITGNTGKTGGVCLNGDSFTMNNNATITGNTGTDYIGGVEIRNGTFTMNGGGITDNNSGGSVGGVSVNKYTTFNINSGSVTGNFGTSTCGGVCNDGTLNVSGTVMINNNIWWSTIVSDVYSDSINITGALDSSSSIGIYPMTFLSTNPQVIVTSGFTGRATIDNFFSNDDEGALREVDGELAVCLLRNVTLSGSNYTATDYDGGVNSAGTSFTAVAGDTITLTSPENKKMALTSVKCGDDDVATTHVSYRSYTFVMPAGDVTVNASASDFPVDHLAYVAPTCIDPGNVEYWVIGSGDDTQYYNNATCLEEVTWADITIAPTGHNFGDDNKCTVCGREKGKISTWKELQDYLDSADQIIAAYLIDDIFADGTDTTLTIPAGKTVTIDLKDHSIDRNMSEAASDGTVITIGAGAQLSIANTGDDVYYGKITGGNATGDGGGIYVGQNAGLALYNVNVENNNSGHDGG
;
A
#
# COMPACT_ATOMS: atom_id res chain seq x y z
N SER A 1 25.12 -11.14 -23.55
CA SER A 1 26.40 -11.50 -24.18
C SER A 1 27.51 -10.85 -23.39
N ASP A 2 28.49 -11.62 -22.97
CA ASP A 2 29.60 -11.24 -22.08
C ASP A 2 30.62 -10.32 -22.77
N THR A 3 30.23 -9.09 -23.09
CA THR A 3 31.16 -8.08 -23.64
C THR A 3 31.57 -7.11 -22.55
N LEU A 4 32.74 -7.34 -21.94
CA LEU A 4 33.39 -6.39 -21.05
C LEU A 4 33.91 -5.19 -21.87
N ILE A 5 33.48 -3.96 -21.57
CA ILE A 5 34.05 -2.75 -22.17
C ILE A 5 35.18 -2.25 -21.28
N HIS A 6 36.42 -2.32 -21.78
CA HIS A 6 37.56 -1.65 -21.15
C HIS A 6 37.58 -0.17 -21.56
N VAL A 7 37.31 0.73 -20.61
CA VAL A 7 37.59 2.16 -20.77
C VAL A 7 39.05 2.38 -20.42
N VAL A 8 39.85 2.82 -21.40
CA VAL A 8 41.28 3.12 -21.20
C VAL A 8 41.47 4.63 -21.30
N GLY A 9 41.55 5.31 -20.15
CA GLY A 9 41.76 6.78 -20.05
C GLY A 9 40.76 7.50 -19.13
N GLU A 10 41.06 8.73 -18.73
CA GLU A 10 40.16 9.59 -17.94
C GLU A 10 39.03 10.17 -18.83
N LEU A 11 37.77 9.97 -18.43
CA LEU A 11 36.60 10.56 -19.08
C LEU A 11 36.34 11.96 -18.53
N HIS A 12 36.02 12.90 -19.42
CA HIS A 12 35.59 14.25 -19.04
C HIS A 12 34.25 14.20 -18.27
N PRO A 13 34.03 15.02 -17.22
CA PRO A 13 32.84 14.95 -16.36
C PRO A 13 31.49 15.07 -17.07
N ASP A 14 31.46 15.72 -18.23
CA ASP A 14 30.24 15.93 -19.04
C ASP A 14 30.04 14.90 -20.16
N ALA A 15 30.84 13.82 -20.20
CA ALA A 15 30.71 12.78 -21.23
C ALA A 15 29.46 11.91 -20.99
N ILE A 16 28.50 11.95 -21.91
CA ILE A 16 27.31 11.09 -21.89
C ILE A 16 27.54 9.89 -22.80
N ILE A 17 27.68 8.70 -22.22
CA ILE A 17 27.74 7.43 -22.94
C ILE A 17 26.33 6.83 -23.00
N ARG A 18 25.75 6.71 -24.20
CA ARG A 18 24.46 6.05 -24.41
C ARG A 18 24.66 4.66 -25.01
N PHE A 19 24.13 3.65 -24.33
CA PHE A 19 24.06 2.29 -24.84
C PHE A 19 22.74 2.09 -25.60
N VAL A 20 22.83 1.70 -26.87
CA VAL A 20 21.68 1.31 -27.68
C VAL A 20 21.71 -0.21 -27.82
N PRO A 21 20.64 -0.94 -27.42
CA PRO A 21 20.56 -2.38 -27.67
C PRO A 21 20.55 -2.63 -29.18
N LEU A 22 21.43 -3.49 -29.68
CA LEU A 22 21.39 -3.96 -31.06
C LEU A 22 20.52 -5.22 -31.15
N ASP A 23 19.66 -5.24 -32.17
CA ASP A 23 18.82 -6.37 -32.59
C ASP A 23 19.69 -7.61 -32.94
N PRO A 24 19.34 -8.86 -32.58
CA PRO A 24 20.26 -10.00 -32.56
C PRO A 24 20.73 -10.56 -33.93
N VAL A 25 20.47 -9.88 -35.05
CA VAL A 25 20.47 -10.53 -36.39
C VAL A 25 21.78 -10.37 -37.18
N TYR A 26 22.82 -9.66 -36.68
CA TYR A 26 24.09 -9.54 -37.42
C TYR A 26 25.35 -9.65 -36.52
N PRO A 27 26.39 -10.42 -36.91
CA PRO A 27 27.65 -10.48 -36.17
C PRO A 27 28.50 -9.21 -36.39
N THR A 28 28.93 -8.60 -35.29
CA THR A 28 29.74 -7.37 -35.24
C THR A 28 31.20 -7.57 -35.68
N LYS A 29 31.69 -6.68 -36.56
CA LYS A 29 33.12 -6.36 -36.73
C LYS A 29 33.51 -5.35 -35.65
N VAL A 30 34.60 -5.61 -34.93
CA VAL A 30 35.20 -4.68 -33.95
C VAL A 30 35.63 -3.39 -34.66
N VAL A 31 35.14 -2.25 -34.22
CA VAL A 31 35.64 -0.91 -34.62
C VAL A 31 36.55 -0.40 -33.50
N THR A 32 37.84 -0.33 -33.77
CA THR A 32 38.80 0.36 -32.89
C THR A 32 38.86 1.83 -33.30
N ILE A 33 38.43 2.74 -32.42
CA ILE A 33 38.67 4.18 -32.59
C ILE A 33 39.98 4.50 -31.85
N GLY A 34 41.03 4.84 -32.59
CA GLY A 34 42.29 5.33 -32.07
C GLY A 34 42.38 6.85 -32.16
N ASP A 35 42.91 7.45 -31.10
CA ASP A 35 43.51 8.78 -30.91
C ASP A 35 43.11 9.91 -31.88
N ALA A 36 42.32 10.86 -31.35
CA ALA A 36 42.16 12.17 -31.93
C ALA A 36 43.40 13.03 -31.60
N VAL A 37 44.14 13.41 -32.64
CA VAL A 37 45.15 14.47 -32.61
C VAL A 37 44.46 15.83 -32.74
N ASP A 38 44.95 16.78 -31.96
CA ASP A 38 44.55 18.19 -31.84
C ASP A 38 44.11 18.92 -33.12
N GLY A 39 43.06 19.72 -32.95
CA GLY A 39 42.90 20.99 -33.67
C GLY A 39 41.92 21.00 -34.84
N LEU A 40 40.76 21.64 -34.60
CA LEU A 40 39.91 22.44 -35.51
C LEU A 40 38.42 22.07 -35.44
N ARG A 41 37.63 22.95 -34.80
CA ARG A 41 36.17 23.13 -35.00
C ARG A 41 35.89 23.64 -36.42
N PRO A 42 34.73 23.38 -37.06
CA PRO A 42 33.46 24.06 -36.75
C PRO A 42 32.18 23.19 -37.03
N PRO A 43 30.96 23.76 -37.24
CA PRO A 43 29.87 23.93 -36.26
C PRO A 43 28.60 23.09 -36.51
N VAL A 44 27.67 23.22 -35.58
CA VAL A 44 26.31 22.64 -35.46
C VAL A 44 25.46 22.74 -36.73
N GLU A 45 24.78 21.66 -37.13
CA GLU A 45 23.47 21.72 -37.81
C GLU A 45 22.64 20.41 -37.63
N ASN A 46 21.35 20.61 -37.38
CA ASN A 46 20.31 19.62 -37.12
C ASN A 46 20.03 18.71 -38.32
N PHE A 47 19.79 17.41 -38.10
CA PHE A 47 18.91 16.64 -38.99
C PHE A 47 17.98 15.70 -38.23
N VAL A 48 16.70 16.03 -38.33
CA VAL A 48 15.53 15.18 -38.08
C VAL A 48 15.47 14.14 -39.21
N SER A 49 15.42 12.85 -38.91
CA SER A 49 15.15 11.81 -39.91
C SER A 49 13.67 11.44 -39.94
N ASP A 50 13.05 11.71 -41.08
CA ASP A 50 11.70 11.26 -41.44
C ASP A 50 11.76 9.82 -41.97
N ARG A 51 10.69 9.07 -41.72
CA ARG A 51 10.52 7.67 -42.15
C ARG A 51 10.18 7.65 -43.63
N SER A 52 10.83 6.78 -44.43
CA SER A 52 10.15 5.74 -45.22
C SER A 52 11.06 5.05 -46.25
N ASN A 53 10.91 3.72 -46.28
CA ASN A 53 11.10 2.78 -47.40
C ASN A 53 12.43 2.75 -48.16
N PHE A 54 13.14 1.62 -48.11
CA PHE A 54 13.32 0.78 -49.30
C PHE A 54 13.84 -0.62 -48.92
N ALA A 55 13.24 -1.64 -49.53
CA ALA A 55 13.54 -3.05 -49.38
C ALA A 55 14.92 -3.41 -49.97
N VAL A 56 15.60 -4.40 -49.37
CA VAL A 56 16.80 -5.05 -49.92
C VAL A 56 16.70 -6.56 -49.79
N ASN A 57 17.06 -7.25 -50.87
CA ASN A 57 17.48 -8.65 -50.96
C ASN A 57 18.15 -8.78 -52.36
N TYR A 58 19.33 -9.36 -52.61
CA TYR A 58 20.07 -10.48 -52.00
C TYR A 58 21.61 -10.39 -52.30
N GLU A 59 22.41 -11.09 -51.46
CA GLU A 59 23.73 -11.78 -51.69
C GLU A 59 25.02 -10.98 -52.05
N ASN A 60 26.04 -10.85 -51.15
CA ASN A 60 27.22 -11.75 -50.84
C ASN A 60 28.13 -12.04 -52.07
N TYR A 61 29.48 -11.94 -52.13
CA TYR A 61 30.62 -11.92 -51.18
C TYR A 61 31.95 -11.66 -51.99
N ASP A 62 33.04 -11.11 -51.39
CA ASP A 62 34.46 -11.44 -51.74
C ASP A 62 35.45 -10.98 -50.62
N PRO A 63 36.46 -11.78 -50.18
CA PRO A 63 37.44 -11.40 -49.15
C PRO A 63 38.88 -11.18 -49.67
N GLN A 64 39.67 -10.41 -48.92
CA GLN A 64 41.15 -10.26 -49.06
C GLN A 64 41.76 -9.90 -47.68
N THR A 65 43.00 -10.18 -47.27
CA THR A 65 44.18 -11.01 -47.65
C THR A 65 45.18 -10.86 -46.48
N ILE A 66 46.17 -11.78 -46.34
CA ILE A 66 47.30 -11.69 -45.39
C ILE A 66 48.56 -11.12 -46.08
N LYS A 67 49.32 -10.28 -45.33
CA LYS A 67 50.63 -9.61 -45.56
C LYS A 67 51.78 -10.57 -45.97
N ALA A 68 52.95 -10.20 -46.54
CA ALA A 68 53.65 -8.96 -46.95
C ALA A 68 54.96 -9.33 -47.71
N TYR A 69 55.58 -8.40 -48.47
CA TYR A 69 56.97 -7.86 -48.37
C TYR A 69 57.41 -7.08 -49.65
N ASN A 70 58.55 -6.38 -49.57
CA ASN A 70 58.85 -5.00 -50.01
C ASN A 70 59.63 -4.81 -51.35
N PHE A 71 59.85 -3.52 -51.71
CA PHE A 71 60.73 -2.87 -52.73
C PHE A 71 60.13 -2.65 -54.14
N GLY A 72 60.21 -1.50 -54.84
CA GLY A 72 60.81 -0.18 -54.62
C GLY A 72 61.20 0.44 -55.99
N GLU A 73 60.67 1.65 -56.30
CA GLU A 73 61.15 2.68 -57.28
C GLU A 73 61.36 2.32 -58.78
N SER A 74 61.49 3.22 -59.77
CA SER A 74 60.89 4.51 -60.17
C SER A 74 61.44 4.82 -61.60
N GLN A 75 60.77 5.71 -62.36
CA GLN A 75 61.31 6.56 -63.48
C GLN A 75 61.15 6.16 -64.97
N LYS A 76 60.34 7.01 -65.63
CA LYS A 76 60.58 7.83 -66.85
C LYS A 76 60.61 7.21 -68.26
N SER A 77 59.69 7.78 -69.06
CA SER A 77 59.57 7.79 -70.52
C SER A 77 60.71 8.53 -71.24
N GLN A 78 61.16 8.00 -72.38
CA GLN A 78 61.76 8.77 -73.49
C GLN A 78 61.30 8.20 -74.84
N SER A 79 60.94 9.10 -75.73
CA SER A 79 60.40 8.93 -77.09
C SER A 79 61.52 8.81 -78.13
N ILE A 80 61.40 7.88 -79.10
CA ILE A 80 62.22 7.85 -80.32
C ILE A 80 61.36 7.37 -81.51
N GLN A 81 61.34 8.20 -82.58
CA GLN A 81 60.76 7.93 -83.91
C GLN A 81 61.61 6.93 -84.71
N LEU A 82 60.97 6.10 -85.55
CA LEU A 82 61.64 5.29 -86.58
C LEU A 82 61.01 5.55 -87.96
N GLU A 83 61.80 6.09 -88.88
CA GLU A 83 61.59 6.02 -90.33
C GLU A 83 62.06 4.65 -90.85
N GLY A 84 61.27 4.03 -91.74
CA GLY A 84 61.74 3.07 -92.75
C GLY A 84 62.46 1.78 -92.31
N GLY A 85 61.80 0.65 -92.52
CA GLY A 85 62.44 -0.68 -92.53
C GLY A 85 62.10 -1.55 -91.30
N GLY A 86 61.59 -2.76 -91.56
CA GLY A 86 61.00 -3.61 -90.52
C GLY A 86 61.96 -4.07 -89.45
N PHE A 87 61.43 -4.44 -88.27
CA PHE A 87 62.18 -5.18 -87.26
C PHE A 87 61.39 -6.28 -86.55
N HIS A 88 62.13 -7.36 -86.37
CA HIS A 88 61.87 -8.56 -85.60
C HIS A 88 61.61 -8.28 -84.12
N ALA A 89 60.83 -9.18 -83.52
CA ALA A 89 60.62 -9.31 -82.08
C ALA A 89 61.93 -9.58 -81.32
N ILE A 90 62.02 -9.05 -80.10
CA ILE A 90 62.84 -9.64 -79.02
C ILE A 90 61.91 -9.88 -77.83
N GLN A 91 61.90 -11.13 -77.40
CA GLN A 91 61.03 -11.75 -76.40
C GLN A 91 61.65 -11.64 -75.00
N CYS A 92 60.84 -11.33 -73.98
CA CYS A 92 60.91 -11.97 -72.65
C CYS A 92 59.74 -11.51 -71.75
N GLY A 93 59.02 -12.49 -71.19
CA GLY A 93 58.48 -12.47 -69.83
C GLY A 93 57.21 -11.66 -69.55
N GLU A 94 56.15 -12.39 -69.20
CA GLU A 94 54.89 -11.94 -68.56
C GLU A 94 53.97 -11.01 -69.37
N GLU A 95 52.78 -11.53 -69.65
CA GLU A 95 51.81 -11.05 -70.63
C GLU A 95 51.25 -9.65 -70.32
N ARG A 96 51.68 -8.66 -71.11
CA ARG A 96 50.97 -7.40 -71.39
C ARG A 96 51.00 -7.17 -72.90
N THR A 97 49.87 -7.33 -73.59
CA THR A 97 49.74 -7.04 -75.03
C THR A 97 49.04 -5.70 -75.24
N GLY A 98 49.73 -4.74 -75.86
CA GLY A 98 49.18 -3.45 -76.31
C GLY A 98 49.08 -3.38 -77.83
N ALA A 99 48.05 -2.71 -78.36
CA ALA A 99 47.88 -2.42 -79.80
C ALA A 99 48.27 -0.97 -80.12
N PHE A 100 48.85 -0.71 -81.29
CA PHE A 100 49.25 0.63 -81.75
C PHE A 100 48.28 1.16 -82.82
N LEU A 101 47.85 2.42 -82.73
CA LEU A 101 47.08 3.12 -83.74
C LEU A 101 47.88 4.36 -84.21
N ALA A 102 48.00 4.59 -85.51
CA ALA A 102 48.69 5.76 -86.07
C ALA A 102 47.75 6.56 -86.98
N LEU A 103 47.66 7.87 -86.75
CA LEU A 103 47.00 8.86 -87.62
C LEU A 103 47.92 10.06 -87.75
N ASN A 104 48.33 10.41 -88.97
CA ASN A 104 49.11 11.61 -89.32
C ASN A 104 50.25 11.98 -88.36
N SER A 105 51.22 11.09 -88.27
CA SER A 105 52.56 11.31 -87.68
C SER A 105 52.63 11.54 -86.16
N GLU A 106 51.53 11.42 -85.42
CA GLU A 106 51.56 11.38 -83.95
C GLU A 106 50.81 10.14 -83.44
N VAL A 107 51.46 9.41 -82.52
CA VAL A 107 51.00 8.12 -82.00
C VAL A 107 50.32 8.33 -80.65
N ILE A 108 49.04 7.97 -80.54
CA ILE A 108 48.31 7.94 -79.26
C ILE A 108 48.35 6.52 -78.71
N GLN A 109 48.95 6.34 -77.53
CA GLN A 109 49.06 5.05 -76.85
C GLN A 109 47.80 4.80 -75.98
N ILE A 110 47.08 3.71 -76.22
CA ILE A 110 45.89 3.33 -75.42
C ILE A 110 46.24 2.11 -74.57
N LYS A 111 46.16 2.26 -73.25
CA LYS A 111 46.32 1.17 -72.27
C LYS A 111 44.93 0.63 -71.89
N ALA A 112 44.73 -0.67 -71.95
CA ALA A 112 43.55 -1.34 -71.39
C ALA A 112 43.96 -2.62 -70.67
N ASP A 113 43.46 -2.81 -69.45
CA ASP A 113 43.68 -4.00 -68.63
C ASP A 113 42.73 -5.13 -69.03
N HIS A 114 43.16 -6.40 -68.89
CA HIS A 114 42.37 -7.58 -69.23
C HIS A 114 40.99 -7.57 -68.56
N GLY A 115 39.94 -7.87 -69.35
CA GLY A 115 38.58 -8.09 -68.85
C GLY A 115 37.68 -6.86 -68.71
N LYS A 116 38.07 -5.66 -69.19
CA LYS A 116 37.17 -4.48 -69.22
C LYS A 116 37.04 -3.88 -70.63
N ARG A 117 35.79 -3.60 -71.05
CA ARG A 117 35.46 -2.97 -72.34
C ARG A 117 35.91 -1.50 -72.38
N ILE A 118 36.70 -1.11 -73.39
CA ILE A 118 37.01 0.31 -73.67
C ILE A 118 35.75 0.98 -74.23
N LYS A 119 35.14 1.91 -73.48
CA LYS A 119 33.83 2.49 -73.86
C LYS A 119 33.90 3.73 -74.76
N SER A 120 35.03 4.44 -74.88
CA SER A 120 35.19 5.57 -75.79
C SER A 120 36.65 6.00 -75.93
N ILE A 121 37.06 6.44 -77.13
CA ILE A 121 38.36 7.10 -77.39
C ILE A 121 38.07 8.43 -78.07
N THR A 122 38.59 9.54 -77.54
CA THR A 122 38.43 10.89 -78.11
C THR A 122 39.76 11.38 -78.70
N ALA A 123 39.77 11.81 -79.97
CA ALA A 123 40.97 12.32 -80.64
C ALA A 123 40.82 13.81 -80.97
N LYS A 124 41.78 14.62 -80.49
CA LYS A 124 41.86 16.05 -80.74
C LYS A 124 43.13 16.38 -81.52
N ASP A 125 43.10 17.44 -82.33
CA ASP A 125 44.32 17.97 -82.96
C ASP A 125 45.19 18.74 -81.93
N ASN A 126 46.39 19.17 -82.36
CA ASN A 126 47.32 19.91 -81.50
C ASN A 126 46.84 21.33 -81.11
N ALA A 127 45.69 21.78 -81.64
CA ALA A 127 45.00 23.00 -81.23
C ALA A 127 43.79 22.71 -80.32
N GLY A 128 43.53 21.44 -79.97
CA GLY A 128 42.49 21.02 -79.04
C GLY A 128 41.08 20.90 -79.65
N ASN A 129 40.96 20.85 -80.99
CA ASN A 129 39.68 20.66 -81.67
C ASN A 129 39.45 19.19 -82.05
N ASP A 130 38.19 18.75 -82.09
CA ASP A 130 37.83 17.36 -82.41
C ASP A 130 38.04 17.08 -83.91
N ILE A 131 38.74 15.98 -84.22
CA ILE A 131 39.07 15.60 -85.61
C ILE A 131 37.89 14.84 -86.23
N THR A 132 37.41 15.25 -87.41
CA THR A 132 36.33 14.57 -88.17
C THR A 132 36.83 14.09 -89.54
N GLY A 133 36.69 12.79 -89.85
CA GLY A 133 37.11 12.19 -91.13
C GLY A 133 36.97 10.66 -91.18
N ASN A 134 36.94 10.08 -92.39
CA ASN A 134 36.84 8.63 -92.62
C ASN A 134 38.24 7.95 -92.64
N MET A 135 38.40 6.80 -91.96
CA MET A 135 39.64 6.00 -91.98
C MET A 135 39.54 4.77 -92.90
N LEU A 136 40.65 4.44 -93.58
CA LEU A 136 40.89 3.13 -94.23
C LEU A 136 41.86 2.29 -93.38
N MET A 137 41.50 1.05 -93.03
CA MET A 137 42.38 0.07 -92.35
C MET A 137 42.73 -1.11 -93.27
N TYR A 138 44.01 -1.51 -93.29
CA TYR A 138 44.51 -2.75 -93.93
C TYR A 138 44.71 -3.85 -92.87
N TYR A 139 44.32 -5.11 -93.15
CA TYR A 139 44.37 -6.24 -92.21
C TYR A 139 45.44 -7.30 -92.55
N ARG A 140 46.09 -7.86 -91.52
CA ARG A 140 46.65 -9.23 -91.48
C ARG A 140 46.34 -9.86 -90.11
N THR A 141 45.74 -11.05 -90.10
CA THR A 141 45.28 -11.78 -88.92
C THR A 141 46.30 -12.81 -88.42
N TYR A 142 46.52 -12.86 -87.10
CA TYR A 142 46.96 -14.04 -86.35
C TYR A 142 46.18 -14.05 -85.02
N ASN A 143 45.47 -15.15 -84.76
CA ASN A 143 44.55 -15.40 -83.63
C ASN A 143 43.23 -14.61 -83.66
N SER A 144 42.16 -15.35 -83.36
CA SER A 144 40.74 -15.08 -83.60
C SER A 144 40.19 -13.85 -82.88
N VAL A 145 40.47 -12.66 -83.41
CA VAL A 145 39.71 -11.45 -83.14
C VAL A 145 39.23 -10.88 -84.48
N SER A 146 37.90 -10.84 -84.66
CA SER A 146 37.27 -10.30 -85.87
C SER A 146 36.68 -8.92 -85.54
N PHE A 147 37.21 -7.85 -86.15
CA PHE A 147 36.71 -6.48 -85.96
C PHE A 147 35.76 -6.11 -87.11
N ARG A 148 34.51 -5.75 -86.80
CA ARG A 148 33.48 -5.40 -87.79
C ARG A 148 33.29 -3.89 -87.94
N GLY A 149 34.34 -3.19 -88.37
CA GLY A 149 34.25 -1.75 -88.73
C GLY A 149 33.94 -0.79 -87.57
N GLY A 150 34.10 0.50 -87.85
CA GLY A 150 33.88 1.58 -86.89
C GLY A 150 33.76 2.93 -87.59
N TYR A 151 33.17 3.92 -86.91
CA TYR A 151 33.02 5.29 -87.40
C TYR A 151 33.24 6.29 -86.25
N ILE A 152 33.45 7.56 -86.60
CA ILE A 152 33.67 8.67 -85.66
C ILE A 152 32.51 9.65 -85.79
N THR A 153 31.85 9.95 -84.68
CA THR A 153 30.85 11.02 -84.54
C THR A 153 31.14 11.79 -83.26
N ASP A 154 31.10 13.12 -83.33
CA ASP A 154 31.39 14.04 -82.20
C ASP A 154 32.66 13.67 -81.43
N GLY A 155 33.76 13.53 -82.17
CA GLY A 155 35.10 13.28 -81.63
C GLY A 155 35.33 11.90 -81.01
N THR A 156 34.34 10.98 -81.03
CA THR A 156 34.44 9.67 -80.38
C THR A 156 34.47 8.52 -81.40
N ALA A 157 35.46 7.63 -81.31
CA ALA A 157 35.57 6.44 -82.16
C ALA A 157 34.89 5.22 -81.52
N HIS A 158 33.97 4.58 -82.25
CA HIS A 158 33.29 3.35 -81.84
C HIS A 158 33.85 2.13 -82.61
N ILE A 159 34.43 1.15 -81.90
CA ILE A 159 34.98 -0.10 -82.46
C ILE A 159 34.36 -1.30 -81.71
N TYR A 160 33.88 -2.31 -82.44
CA TYR A 160 33.28 -3.52 -81.88
C TYR A 160 34.21 -4.74 -82.08
N ALA A 161 34.44 -5.51 -81.01
CA ALA A 161 35.19 -6.78 -81.02
C ALA A 161 34.59 -7.78 -80.00
N ASP A 162 34.43 -9.03 -80.42
CA ASP A 162 33.98 -10.15 -79.58
C ASP A 162 35.19 -11.04 -79.22
N LEU A 163 35.32 -11.45 -77.95
CA LEU A 163 36.30 -12.43 -77.44
C LEU A 163 35.53 -13.57 -76.77
N GLU A 164 35.84 -14.83 -77.10
CA GLU A 164 35.32 -16.03 -76.40
C GLU A 164 36.29 -16.47 -75.29
N ASP A 165 35.79 -16.66 -74.07
CA ASP A 165 36.57 -16.96 -72.85
C ASP A 165 36.87 -18.47 -72.71
N CYS A 166 38.13 -18.85 -72.46
CA CYS A 166 38.56 -20.21 -72.07
C CYS A 166 39.23 -20.19 -70.69
N GLU A 167 38.98 -21.19 -69.83
CA GLU A 167 39.51 -21.25 -68.44
C GLU A 167 40.47 -22.44 -68.23
N TYR A 168 41.68 -22.19 -67.70
CA TYR A 168 42.74 -23.19 -67.48
C TYR A 168 43.08 -23.36 -65.99
N LYS A 169 43.14 -24.61 -65.48
CA LYS A 169 43.44 -24.93 -64.07
C LYS A 169 44.46 -26.07 -63.93
N TYR A 170 45.26 -26.05 -62.86
CA TYR A 170 46.25 -27.07 -62.50
C TYR A 170 45.89 -27.76 -61.18
N TYR A 171 46.08 -29.08 -61.12
CA TYR A 171 45.82 -29.93 -59.96
C TYR A 171 47.09 -30.73 -59.62
N GLN A 172 47.60 -30.59 -58.40
CA GLN A 172 48.76 -31.35 -57.92
C GLN A 172 48.40 -32.80 -57.57
N ALA A 173 49.37 -33.70 -57.65
CA ALA A 173 49.18 -35.10 -57.26
C ALA A 173 48.77 -35.24 -55.79
N LYS A 174 47.88 -36.20 -55.50
CA LYS A 174 47.38 -36.47 -54.14
C LYS A 174 47.15 -37.96 -53.94
N ASP A 175 47.57 -38.48 -52.79
CA ASP A 175 47.32 -39.88 -52.41
C ASP A 175 45.84 -40.15 -52.11
N ALA A 176 45.45 -41.42 -52.21
CA ALA A 176 44.09 -41.86 -51.92
C ALA A 176 43.75 -41.72 -50.43
N THR A 177 42.53 -41.27 -50.13
CA THR A 177 41.95 -41.24 -48.78
C THR A 177 40.86 -42.31 -48.65
N CYS A 178 40.24 -42.43 -47.48
CA CYS A 178 39.14 -43.39 -47.28
C CYS A 178 37.93 -43.14 -48.20
N THR A 179 37.72 -41.90 -48.65
CA THR A 179 36.52 -41.48 -49.41
C THR A 179 36.83 -40.90 -50.79
N THR A 180 38.10 -40.65 -51.12
CA THR A 180 38.50 -40.05 -52.40
C THR A 180 39.67 -40.82 -52.98
N ALA A 181 39.57 -41.14 -54.27
CA ALA A 181 40.66 -41.77 -55.01
C ALA A 181 41.87 -40.82 -55.10
N GLY A 182 43.07 -41.39 -55.09
CA GLY A 182 44.31 -40.66 -55.33
C GLY A 182 44.53 -40.45 -56.81
N HIS A 183 45.19 -39.35 -57.17
CA HIS A 183 45.48 -39.01 -58.56
C HIS A 183 46.90 -38.45 -58.72
N VAL A 184 47.45 -38.57 -59.93
CA VAL A 184 48.66 -37.86 -60.33
C VAL A 184 48.37 -36.39 -60.64
N GLU A 185 49.40 -35.59 -60.90
CA GLU A 185 49.23 -34.20 -61.31
C GLU A 185 48.60 -34.08 -62.71
N TYR A 186 47.70 -33.11 -62.91
CA TYR A 186 47.04 -32.88 -64.19
C TYR A 186 46.55 -31.43 -64.36
N TYR A 187 46.14 -31.09 -65.56
CA TYR A 187 45.62 -29.78 -65.97
C TYR A 187 44.26 -29.93 -66.63
N THR A 188 43.39 -28.93 -66.50
CA THR A 188 42.09 -28.89 -67.18
C THR A 188 41.94 -27.63 -68.01
N LEU A 189 41.37 -27.77 -69.21
CA LEU A 189 40.94 -26.66 -70.06
C LEU A 189 39.42 -26.74 -70.20
N THR A 190 38.73 -25.67 -69.79
CA THR A 190 37.28 -25.54 -69.96
C THR A 190 37.00 -24.67 -71.17
N THR A 191 36.27 -25.23 -72.12
CA THR A 191 35.81 -24.57 -73.35
C THR A 191 34.29 -24.61 -73.41
N ALA A 192 33.68 -23.89 -74.36
CA ALA A 192 32.23 -23.97 -74.60
C ALA A 192 31.72 -25.40 -74.90
N SER A 193 32.60 -26.32 -75.31
CA SER A 193 32.31 -27.73 -75.60
C SER A 193 32.49 -28.70 -74.42
N GLY A 194 33.04 -28.26 -73.28
CA GLY A 194 33.27 -29.09 -72.09
C GLY A 194 34.68 -28.95 -71.48
N VAL A 195 34.97 -29.80 -70.49
CA VAL A 195 36.27 -29.85 -69.80
C VAL A 195 37.13 -30.97 -70.37
N GLU A 196 38.35 -30.62 -70.80
CA GLU A 196 39.37 -31.57 -71.25
C GLU A 196 40.51 -31.68 -70.22
N TYR A 197 41.06 -32.88 -70.03
CA TYR A 197 42.08 -33.18 -69.03
C TYR A 197 43.42 -33.47 -69.69
N TYR A 198 44.52 -33.03 -69.09
CA TYR A 198 45.85 -33.14 -69.67
C TYR A 198 46.90 -33.50 -68.61
N ALA A 199 47.80 -34.42 -68.93
CA ALA A 199 48.88 -34.82 -68.04
C ALA A 199 50.14 -33.91 -68.12
N HIS A 200 50.12 -32.86 -68.94
CA HIS A 200 51.27 -31.96 -69.13
C HIS A 200 50.82 -30.52 -69.43
N PRO A 201 51.52 -29.48 -68.96
CA PRO A 201 51.14 -28.07 -69.15
C PRO A 201 51.19 -27.57 -70.60
N ARG A 202 51.60 -28.43 -71.56
CA ARG A 202 51.68 -28.08 -72.99
C ARG A 202 50.39 -28.44 -73.75
N LEU A 203 49.40 -29.01 -73.08
CA LEU A 203 48.06 -29.29 -73.60
C LEU A 203 48.05 -30.00 -74.96
N VAL A 204 48.94 -30.99 -75.14
CA VAL A 204 49.22 -31.56 -76.48
C VAL A 204 48.13 -32.54 -76.91
N THR A 205 47.69 -33.42 -76.01
CA THR A 205 46.61 -34.38 -76.26
C THR A 205 45.81 -34.57 -74.97
N PRO A 206 44.47 -34.48 -75.02
CA PRO A 206 43.62 -34.79 -73.89
C PRO A 206 43.81 -36.25 -73.46
N VAL A 207 43.81 -36.49 -72.16
CA VAL A 207 43.84 -37.84 -71.56
C VAL A 207 42.48 -38.13 -70.93
N ASP A 208 42.13 -39.42 -70.89
CA ASP A 208 40.94 -39.86 -70.17
C ASP A 208 41.14 -39.63 -68.67
N PRO A 209 40.25 -38.89 -67.97
CA PRO A 209 40.38 -38.64 -66.54
C PRO A 209 40.47 -39.91 -65.68
N ALA A 210 39.92 -41.05 -66.13
CA ALA A 210 40.06 -42.32 -65.42
C ALA A 210 41.52 -42.82 -65.36
N THR A 211 42.35 -42.43 -66.32
CA THR A 211 43.79 -42.79 -66.35
C THR A 211 44.64 -41.93 -65.42
N LEU A 212 44.08 -40.86 -64.85
CA LEU A 212 44.75 -39.99 -63.87
C LEU A 212 44.62 -40.52 -62.44
N ILE A 213 43.69 -41.45 -62.20
CA ILE A 213 43.52 -42.12 -60.91
C ILE A 213 44.63 -43.16 -60.75
N THR A 214 45.44 -43.02 -59.71
CA THR A 214 46.52 -43.99 -59.40
C THR A 214 46.10 -45.04 -58.39
N GLN A 215 45.10 -44.72 -57.57
CA GLN A 215 44.60 -45.60 -56.53
C GLN A 215 43.15 -45.23 -56.19
N GLU A 216 42.26 -46.23 -56.20
CA GLU A 216 40.88 -46.05 -55.73
C GLU A 216 40.82 -45.67 -54.25
N ALA A 217 39.69 -45.09 -53.81
CA ALA A 217 39.50 -44.74 -52.40
C ALA A 217 39.73 -45.98 -51.50
N LEU A 218 40.47 -45.80 -50.41
CA LEU A 218 40.96 -46.89 -49.56
C LEU A 218 39.85 -47.62 -48.77
N GLY A 219 38.63 -47.08 -48.77
CA GLY A 219 37.54 -47.51 -47.91
C GLY A 219 37.82 -47.25 -46.43
N HIS A 220 36.81 -47.44 -45.59
CA HIS A 220 36.98 -47.33 -44.14
C HIS A 220 37.57 -48.61 -43.54
N ASP A 221 38.57 -48.45 -42.67
CA ASP A 221 39.18 -49.51 -41.87
C ASP A 221 38.46 -49.63 -40.53
N LEU A 222 37.29 -50.26 -40.57
CA LEU A 222 36.31 -50.26 -39.49
C LEU A 222 36.77 -51.10 -38.30
N VAL A 223 36.73 -50.50 -37.11
CA VAL A 223 36.90 -51.13 -35.80
C VAL A 223 35.57 -51.09 -35.08
N ASP A 224 35.09 -52.26 -34.64
CA ASP A 224 33.84 -52.41 -33.91
C ASP A 224 34.00 -52.10 -32.42
N HIS A 225 33.06 -51.34 -31.87
CA HIS A 225 32.92 -51.06 -30.44
C HIS A 225 31.57 -51.59 -29.95
N ALA A 226 31.62 -52.41 -28.90
CA ALA A 226 30.40 -52.92 -28.27
C ALA A 226 29.58 -51.79 -27.66
N GLY A 227 28.26 -51.82 -27.83
CA GLY A 227 27.36 -50.84 -27.25
C GLY A 227 27.24 -50.98 -25.72
N GLN A 228 26.89 -49.88 -25.05
CA GLN A 228 26.56 -49.85 -23.63
C GLN A 228 25.07 -49.58 -23.46
N SER A 229 24.36 -50.45 -22.73
CA SER A 229 22.95 -50.24 -22.44
C SER A 229 22.76 -49.03 -21.51
N PRO A 230 21.74 -48.19 -21.75
CA PRO A 230 21.40 -47.11 -20.83
C PRO A 230 20.90 -47.64 -19.48
N THR A 231 21.15 -46.90 -18.41
CA THR A 231 20.61 -47.15 -17.07
C THR A 231 19.46 -46.17 -16.77
N CYS A 232 18.92 -46.16 -15.54
CA CYS A 232 17.91 -45.17 -15.16
C CYS A 232 18.45 -43.74 -15.18
N THR A 233 19.74 -43.56 -14.91
CA THR A 233 20.39 -42.24 -14.72
C THR A 233 21.47 -41.94 -15.77
N GLU A 234 22.07 -42.95 -16.40
CA GLU A 234 23.14 -42.79 -17.38
C GLU A 234 22.68 -43.18 -18.78
N SER A 235 22.98 -42.33 -19.76
CA SER A 235 22.83 -42.64 -21.18
C SER A 235 23.74 -43.78 -21.59
N GLY A 236 23.30 -44.59 -22.55
CA GLY A 236 24.10 -45.63 -23.19
C GLY A 236 24.58 -45.19 -24.57
N TYR A 237 25.06 -46.13 -25.35
CA TYR A 237 25.37 -45.94 -26.76
C TYR A 237 25.17 -47.25 -27.53
N ALA A 238 24.68 -47.14 -28.77
CA ALA A 238 24.54 -48.28 -29.65
C ALA A 238 25.93 -48.83 -29.99
N ALA A 239 26.00 -50.10 -30.42
CA ALA A 239 27.24 -50.62 -30.99
C ALA A 239 27.60 -49.76 -32.22
N TYR A 240 28.86 -49.36 -32.32
CA TYR A 240 29.32 -48.43 -33.35
C TYR A 240 30.67 -48.84 -33.92
N GLN A 241 31.00 -48.26 -35.06
CA GLN A 241 32.24 -48.53 -35.79
C GLN A 241 33.03 -47.23 -35.90
N THR A 242 34.36 -47.31 -35.81
CA THR A 242 35.27 -46.19 -36.09
C THR A 242 36.28 -46.59 -37.14
N CYS A 243 36.71 -45.68 -38.02
CA CYS A 243 37.80 -45.97 -38.95
C CYS A 243 39.17 -45.68 -38.30
N ASN A 244 40.14 -46.59 -38.44
CA ASN A 244 41.52 -46.33 -37.96
C ASN A 244 42.30 -45.31 -38.82
N ARG A 245 41.79 -44.99 -40.02
CA ARG A 245 42.48 -44.16 -41.03
C ARG A 245 41.87 -42.77 -41.19
N CYS A 246 40.67 -42.52 -40.65
CA CYS A 246 39.99 -41.24 -40.73
C CYS A 246 38.93 -41.11 -39.64
N ASP A 247 38.31 -39.94 -39.49
CA ASP A 247 37.34 -39.64 -38.42
C ASP A 247 35.94 -40.23 -38.67
N TYR A 248 35.82 -41.31 -39.46
CA TYR A 248 34.54 -41.96 -39.69
C TYR A 248 34.08 -42.66 -38.42
N THR A 249 32.85 -42.36 -37.98
CA THR A 249 32.20 -43.02 -36.86
C THR A 249 30.71 -43.22 -37.09
N THR A 250 30.16 -44.34 -36.65
CA THR A 250 28.71 -44.58 -36.56
C THR A 250 28.16 -44.38 -35.15
N TYR A 251 28.91 -43.70 -34.27
CA TYR A 251 28.56 -43.51 -32.86
C TYR A 251 27.17 -42.90 -32.71
N GLN A 252 26.32 -43.59 -31.94
CA GLN A 252 24.97 -43.13 -31.62
C GLN A 252 24.71 -43.30 -30.12
N THR A 253 24.47 -42.18 -29.45
CA THR A 253 24.07 -42.18 -28.04
C THR A 253 22.65 -42.72 -27.87
N LEU A 254 22.42 -43.53 -26.84
CA LEU A 254 21.11 -43.99 -26.39
C LEU A 254 20.73 -43.19 -25.14
N ALA A 255 19.52 -42.61 -25.12
CA ALA A 255 19.06 -41.86 -23.95
C ALA A 255 18.95 -42.77 -22.71
N ALA A 256 19.18 -42.19 -21.52
CA ALA A 256 18.90 -42.85 -20.25
C ALA A 256 17.43 -43.32 -20.20
N LEU A 257 17.18 -44.46 -19.55
CA LEU A 257 15.84 -45.08 -19.49
C LEU A 257 14.85 -44.27 -18.63
N GLY A 258 15.36 -43.46 -17.70
CA GLY A 258 14.57 -42.80 -16.66
C GLY A 258 14.00 -43.79 -15.62
N HIS A 259 13.41 -43.26 -14.56
CA HIS A 259 12.70 -44.06 -13.57
C HIS A 259 11.27 -44.37 -14.01
N ASN A 260 10.75 -45.52 -13.58
CA ASN A 260 9.36 -45.92 -13.78
C ASN A 260 8.80 -46.43 -12.45
N TYR A 261 8.13 -45.57 -11.69
CA TYR A 261 7.66 -45.89 -10.35
C TYR A 261 6.28 -46.56 -10.41
N VAL A 262 6.19 -47.77 -9.85
CA VAL A 262 4.92 -48.48 -9.60
C VAL A 262 4.89 -48.79 -8.11
N ASP A 263 3.78 -48.46 -7.44
CA ASP A 263 3.61 -48.64 -5.99
C ASP A 263 4.77 -48.07 -5.16
N GLY A 264 5.25 -46.88 -5.52
CA GLY A 264 6.30 -46.19 -4.78
C GLY A 264 7.72 -46.75 -4.98
N THR A 265 7.93 -47.64 -5.94
CA THR A 265 9.25 -48.22 -6.25
C THR A 265 9.51 -48.24 -7.75
N CYS A 266 10.71 -47.83 -8.16
CA CYS A 266 11.13 -47.90 -9.56
C CYS A 266 11.26 -49.36 -10.00
N THR A 267 10.46 -49.80 -10.97
CA THR A 267 10.48 -51.19 -11.45
C THR A 267 11.77 -51.57 -12.18
N ARG A 268 12.61 -50.59 -12.54
CA ARG A 268 13.87 -50.79 -13.26
C ARG A 268 15.10 -50.92 -12.34
N CYS A 269 15.19 -50.11 -11.28
CA CYS A 269 16.35 -50.07 -10.40
C CYS A 269 16.05 -50.34 -8.92
N GLY A 270 14.79 -50.48 -8.52
CA GLY A 270 14.38 -50.71 -7.14
C GLY A 270 14.42 -49.47 -6.24
N LYS A 271 14.77 -48.29 -6.76
CA LYS A 271 14.79 -47.02 -6.02
C LYS A 271 13.39 -46.70 -5.48
N SER A 272 13.26 -46.37 -4.20
CA SER A 272 11.98 -45.99 -3.58
C SER A 272 11.67 -44.50 -3.82
N VAL A 273 10.39 -44.12 -3.84
CA VAL A 273 9.96 -42.70 -3.84
C VAL A 273 10.46 -41.93 -2.63
N ASN A 274 10.83 -42.64 -1.57
CA ASN A 274 11.44 -42.04 -0.39
C ASN A 274 12.95 -41.77 -0.56
N GLU A 275 13.54 -42.08 -1.71
CA GLU A 275 14.97 -41.83 -2.02
C GLU A 275 15.11 -40.74 -3.09
N ILE A 276 14.08 -39.91 -3.28
CA ILE A 276 14.09 -38.82 -4.26
C ILE A 276 14.93 -37.67 -3.72
N ASP A 277 16.01 -37.38 -4.44
CA ASP A 277 17.06 -36.48 -3.99
C ASP A 277 17.28 -35.30 -4.95
N SER A 278 16.64 -35.33 -6.13
CA SER A 278 16.80 -34.31 -7.17
C SER A 278 15.47 -33.92 -7.82
N TRP A 279 15.44 -32.74 -8.44
CA TRP A 279 14.26 -32.21 -9.10
C TRP A 279 13.78 -33.10 -10.25
N ALA A 280 14.71 -33.54 -11.11
CA ALA A 280 14.41 -34.45 -12.22
C ALA A 280 13.82 -35.79 -11.75
N GLU A 281 14.33 -36.35 -10.65
CA GLU A 281 13.77 -37.57 -10.07
C GLU A 281 12.37 -37.35 -9.48
N LEU A 282 12.16 -36.21 -8.82
CA LEU A 282 10.83 -35.84 -8.30
C LEU A 282 9.82 -35.71 -9.44
N GLN A 283 10.18 -35.00 -10.51
CA GLN A 283 9.32 -34.89 -11.69
C GLN A 283 9.03 -36.25 -12.33
N ALA A 284 10.05 -37.11 -12.50
CA ALA A 284 9.87 -38.44 -13.05
C ALA A 284 8.94 -39.32 -12.18
N CYS A 285 9.06 -39.19 -10.85
CA CYS A 285 8.17 -39.85 -9.91
C CYS A 285 6.74 -39.36 -10.06
N ILE A 286 6.51 -38.04 -10.05
CA ILE A 286 5.17 -37.44 -10.22
C ILE A 286 4.50 -37.91 -11.51
N SER A 287 5.26 -37.93 -12.61
CA SER A 287 4.74 -38.31 -13.93
C SER A 287 4.39 -39.81 -14.04
N SER A 288 5.08 -40.69 -13.31
CA SER A 288 4.94 -42.15 -13.47
C SER A 288 4.19 -42.86 -12.34
N ALA A 289 4.18 -42.30 -11.13
CA ALA A 289 3.53 -42.90 -9.97
C ALA A 289 2.03 -43.15 -10.21
N ALA A 290 1.41 -44.05 -9.45
CA ALA A 290 -0.04 -44.23 -9.50
C ALA A 290 -0.77 -42.99 -8.95
N ASN A 291 -2.06 -42.83 -9.24
CA ASN A 291 -2.85 -41.79 -8.55
C ASN A 291 -2.90 -42.08 -7.05
N ASP A 292 -3.04 -41.02 -6.25
CA ASP A 292 -3.07 -41.07 -4.78
C ASP A 292 -1.75 -41.54 -4.14
N THR A 293 -0.67 -41.63 -4.91
CA THR A 293 0.65 -41.92 -4.37
C THR A 293 1.10 -40.76 -3.48
N GLU A 294 1.57 -41.09 -2.28
CA GLU A 294 2.22 -40.15 -1.38
C GLU A 294 3.74 -40.15 -1.61
N ILE A 295 4.29 -38.97 -1.84
CA ILE A 295 5.73 -38.73 -1.99
C ILE A 295 6.18 -37.87 -0.82
N SER A 296 7.07 -38.36 0.03
CA SER A 296 7.61 -37.58 1.16
C SER A 296 9.07 -37.22 0.91
N LEU A 297 9.41 -35.93 0.99
CA LEU A 297 10.78 -35.46 0.79
C LEU A 297 11.66 -35.80 2.00
N ARG A 298 12.89 -36.25 1.73
CA ARG A 298 13.90 -36.52 2.78
C ARG A 298 14.94 -35.42 2.92
N GLN A 299 15.13 -34.64 1.86
CA GLN A 299 16.04 -33.52 1.81
C GLN A 299 15.43 -32.37 1.03
N ASN A 300 16.09 -31.21 1.07
CA ASN A 300 15.71 -30.10 0.21
C ASN A 300 15.97 -30.50 -1.25
N VAL A 301 15.03 -30.16 -2.12
CA VAL A 301 15.12 -30.44 -3.56
C VAL A 301 15.20 -29.10 -4.29
N THR A 302 16.30 -28.90 -5.01
CA THR A 302 16.58 -27.66 -5.73
C THR A 302 16.71 -27.94 -7.21
N ALA A 303 16.02 -27.17 -8.04
CA ALA A 303 16.11 -27.25 -9.49
C ALA A 303 17.47 -26.76 -10.00
N THR A 304 17.93 -27.38 -11.08
CA THR A 304 19.07 -26.94 -11.88
C THR A 304 18.61 -26.03 -13.04
N ALA A 305 19.55 -25.41 -13.74
CA ALA A 305 19.23 -24.55 -14.88
C ALA A 305 18.58 -25.29 -16.07
N SER A 306 18.76 -26.62 -16.17
CA SER A 306 18.11 -27.45 -17.19
C SER A 306 16.71 -27.93 -16.82
N ASP A 307 16.33 -27.80 -15.55
CA ASP A 307 15.02 -28.26 -15.07
C ASP A 307 13.93 -27.25 -15.43
N THR A 308 12.73 -27.77 -15.70
CA THR A 308 11.49 -26.99 -15.87
C THR A 308 10.73 -26.89 -14.54
N GLU A 309 9.56 -26.24 -14.56
CA GLU A 309 8.61 -26.29 -13.43
C GLU A 309 8.25 -27.74 -13.06
N LEU A 310 7.82 -27.96 -11.82
CA LEU A 310 7.29 -29.24 -11.39
C LEU A 310 5.84 -29.37 -11.85
N ILE A 311 5.60 -30.19 -12.87
CA ILE A 311 4.30 -30.34 -13.52
C ILE A 311 3.54 -31.51 -12.90
N ILE A 312 2.34 -31.24 -12.40
CA ILE A 312 1.33 -32.24 -12.05
C ILE A 312 0.44 -32.46 -13.28
N PRO A 313 0.50 -33.63 -13.94
CA PRO A 313 -0.18 -33.86 -15.20
C PRO A 313 -1.71 -33.76 -15.10
N ALA A 314 -2.37 -33.53 -16.23
CA ALA A 314 -3.82 -33.42 -16.29
C ALA A 314 -4.52 -34.67 -15.70
N ASN A 315 -5.56 -34.46 -14.90
CA ASN A 315 -6.33 -35.51 -14.18
C ASN A 315 -5.50 -36.38 -13.20
N LYS A 316 -4.26 -35.99 -12.90
CA LYS A 316 -3.43 -36.67 -11.90
C LYS A 316 -3.93 -36.32 -10.51
N THR A 317 -3.98 -37.31 -9.61
CA THR A 317 -4.15 -37.06 -8.16
C THR A 317 -2.89 -37.48 -7.43
N LEU A 318 -2.33 -36.60 -6.59
CA LEU A 318 -1.05 -36.78 -5.93
C LEU A 318 -1.03 -36.16 -4.52
N ILE A 319 -0.31 -36.80 -3.60
CA ILE A 319 0.05 -36.24 -2.30
C ILE A 319 1.56 -36.03 -2.23
N LEU A 320 2.00 -34.80 -1.94
CA LEU A 320 3.40 -34.44 -1.72
C LEU A 320 3.57 -33.97 -0.27
N ASP A 321 4.32 -34.70 0.55
CA ASP A 321 4.71 -34.26 1.87
C ASP A 321 6.10 -33.62 1.81
N LEU A 322 6.18 -32.33 2.12
CA LEU A 322 7.45 -31.61 2.20
C LEU A 322 8.27 -32.04 3.41
N ASN A 323 7.65 -32.55 4.49
CA ASN A 323 8.34 -33.06 5.68
C ASN A 323 9.46 -32.12 6.18
N GLY A 324 9.13 -30.82 6.29
CA GLY A 324 10.01 -29.75 6.74
C GLY A 324 11.08 -29.33 5.75
N LYS A 325 11.04 -29.85 4.51
CA LYS A 325 12.04 -29.59 3.45
C LYS A 325 11.61 -28.47 2.50
N ILE A 326 12.62 -27.93 1.83
CA ILE A 326 12.46 -26.85 0.86
C ILE A 326 12.42 -27.45 -0.54
N LEU A 327 11.39 -27.10 -1.30
CA LEU A 327 11.31 -27.26 -2.75
C LEU A 327 11.62 -25.91 -3.40
N ASP A 328 12.78 -25.81 -4.03
CA ASP A 328 13.32 -24.55 -4.56
C ASP A 328 13.52 -24.62 -6.07
N ARG A 329 12.77 -23.82 -6.81
CA ARG A 329 12.86 -23.70 -8.27
C ARG A 329 14.11 -22.94 -8.74
N ASN A 330 14.79 -22.26 -7.82
CA ASN A 330 16.14 -21.69 -7.98
C ASN A 330 16.31 -20.74 -9.19
N LEU A 331 15.25 -20.04 -9.58
CA LEU A 331 15.33 -18.99 -10.60
C LEU A 331 15.60 -17.65 -9.93
N LYS A 332 16.66 -16.96 -10.36
CA LYS A 332 17.00 -15.64 -9.81
C LYS A 332 16.20 -14.55 -10.51
N ASN A 333 16.21 -13.35 -9.94
CA ASN A 333 15.48 -12.19 -10.48
C ASN A 333 15.80 -11.85 -11.95
N ALA A 334 17.01 -12.17 -12.44
CA ALA A 334 17.40 -11.96 -13.84
C ALA A 334 16.90 -13.07 -14.79
N ASP A 335 16.50 -14.23 -14.23
CA ASP A 335 16.19 -15.46 -14.98
C ASP A 335 14.69 -15.67 -15.17
N THR A 336 13.94 -14.58 -15.41
CA THR A 336 12.48 -14.67 -15.57
C THR A 336 12.17 -15.38 -16.88
N ILE A 337 11.46 -16.52 -16.84
CA ILE A 337 11.17 -17.38 -18.01
C ILE A 337 9.68 -17.75 -18.08
N ASP A 338 9.17 -18.12 -19.27
CA ASP A 338 7.74 -18.45 -19.45
C ASP A 338 7.25 -19.62 -18.57
N GLN A 339 8.11 -20.60 -18.31
CA GLN A 339 7.83 -21.76 -17.46
C GLN A 339 8.68 -21.69 -16.18
N GLY A 340 8.50 -20.61 -15.43
CA GLY A 340 9.31 -20.29 -14.25
C GLY A 340 8.65 -20.57 -12.91
N SER A 341 7.43 -21.07 -12.88
CA SER A 341 6.71 -21.43 -11.64
C SER A 341 7.45 -22.54 -10.89
N ALA A 342 7.34 -22.60 -9.56
CA ALA A 342 7.88 -23.76 -8.86
C ALA A 342 7.05 -25.02 -9.14
N ILE A 343 5.73 -24.91 -9.07
CA ILE A 343 4.79 -26.00 -9.35
C ILE A 343 3.71 -25.53 -10.33
N ARG A 344 3.37 -26.37 -11.31
CA ARG A 344 2.21 -26.19 -12.19
C ARG A 344 1.27 -27.38 -12.10
N LEU A 345 0.00 -27.13 -11.84
CA LEU A 345 -1.06 -28.11 -11.98
C LEU A 345 -1.69 -27.94 -13.36
N GLU A 346 -1.75 -29.01 -14.14
CA GLU A 346 -2.50 -29.02 -15.40
C GLU A 346 -4.00 -29.23 -15.18
N GLN A 347 -4.76 -29.28 -16.27
CA GLN A 347 -6.21 -29.34 -16.25
C GLN A 347 -6.73 -30.49 -15.38
N ASN A 348 -7.64 -30.18 -14.45
CA ASN A 348 -8.27 -31.13 -13.52
C ASN A 348 -7.30 -31.95 -12.66
N ALA A 349 -6.04 -31.52 -12.53
CA ALA A 349 -5.11 -32.15 -11.59
C ALA A 349 -5.55 -31.89 -10.14
N ASN A 350 -5.27 -32.82 -9.23
CA ASN A 350 -5.52 -32.69 -7.80
C ASN A 350 -4.22 -32.92 -7.03
N LEU A 351 -3.69 -31.86 -6.43
CA LEU A 351 -2.48 -31.91 -5.62
C LEU A 351 -2.80 -31.58 -4.17
N THR A 352 -2.44 -32.47 -3.26
CA THR A 352 -2.34 -32.15 -1.83
C THR A 352 -0.88 -32.02 -1.46
N ILE A 353 -0.49 -30.89 -0.87
CA ILE A 353 0.84 -30.70 -0.29
C ILE A 353 0.71 -30.58 1.22
N ASN A 354 1.41 -31.45 1.94
CA ASN A 354 1.48 -31.44 3.38
C ASN A 354 2.86 -30.99 3.84
N ASP A 355 2.94 -30.45 5.04
CA ASP A 355 4.14 -30.57 5.85
C ASP A 355 3.82 -31.25 7.18
N THR A 356 4.19 -32.52 7.27
CA THR A 356 4.00 -33.34 8.46
C THR A 356 5.11 -33.19 9.51
N SER A 357 6.14 -32.38 9.23
CA SER A 357 7.21 -32.13 10.19
C SER A 357 6.70 -31.37 11.41
N ALA A 358 7.29 -31.65 12.57
CA ALA A 358 6.87 -31.04 13.84
C ALA A 358 6.97 -29.49 13.86
N GLY A 359 7.81 -28.91 12.99
CA GLY A 359 8.01 -27.46 12.91
C GLY A 359 7.29 -26.77 11.76
N HIS A 360 6.63 -27.52 10.87
CA HIS A 360 5.96 -26.99 9.69
C HIS A 360 6.83 -26.04 8.84
N THR A 361 8.13 -26.37 8.68
CA THR A 361 9.13 -25.55 7.99
C THR A 361 9.20 -25.75 6.47
N GLY A 362 8.34 -26.61 5.94
CA GLY A 362 8.22 -27.00 4.55
C GLY A 362 7.88 -25.80 3.69
N LYS A 363 8.67 -25.59 2.64
CA LYS A 363 8.65 -24.34 1.87
C LYS A 363 8.74 -24.57 0.37
N ILE A 364 7.95 -23.81 -0.39
CA ILE A 364 7.98 -23.72 -1.85
C ILE A 364 8.49 -22.33 -2.25
N THR A 365 9.58 -22.28 -3.02
CA THR A 365 10.31 -21.03 -3.29
C THR A 365 11.04 -21.02 -4.64
N GLY A 366 11.62 -19.87 -4.97
CA GLY A 366 12.53 -19.68 -6.11
C GLY A 366 11.85 -19.69 -7.48
N GLY A 367 10.52 -19.69 -7.54
CA GLY A 367 9.82 -19.57 -8.80
C GLY A 367 9.86 -18.14 -9.34
N ASN A 368 10.16 -17.97 -10.62
CA ASN A 368 10.23 -16.67 -11.30
C ASN A 368 9.74 -16.79 -12.75
N THR A 369 8.45 -16.51 -12.97
CA THR A 369 7.75 -16.78 -14.23
C THR A 369 7.36 -15.51 -14.99
N LEU A 370 7.32 -15.56 -16.33
CA LEU A 370 6.68 -14.55 -17.20
C LEU A 370 5.16 -14.78 -17.38
N GLN A 371 4.66 -15.88 -16.82
CA GLN A 371 3.24 -16.26 -16.82
C GLN A 371 2.60 -15.96 -15.45
N ASN A 372 1.64 -16.78 -15.04
CA ASN A 372 0.91 -16.64 -13.78
C ASN A 372 1.38 -17.71 -12.79
N GLY A 373 1.36 -17.39 -11.49
CA GLY A 373 1.66 -18.34 -10.42
C GLY A 373 3.15 -18.54 -10.19
N GLY A 374 3.85 -17.55 -9.65
CA GLY A 374 5.30 -17.65 -9.43
C GLY A 374 5.68 -18.85 -8.54
N GLY A 375 5.01 -19.02 -7.40
CA GLY A 375 5.18 -20.22 -6.60
C GLY A 375 4.40 -21.39 -7.19
N ILE A 376 3.08 -21.25 -7.24
CA ILE A 376 2.18 -22.31 -7.69
C ILE A 376 1.18 -21.77 -8.71
N CYS A 377 1.11 -22.41 -9.87
CA CYS A 377 0.14 -22.15 -10.92
C CYS A 377 -0.91 -23.26 -10.94
N VAL A 378 -2.13 -22.98 -10.50
CA VAL A 378 -3.25 -23.93 -10.50
C VAL A 378 -4.03 -23.80 -11.80
N GLY A 379 -3.92 -24.80 -12.67
CA GLY A 379 -4.58 -24.83 -13.97
C GLY A 379 -6.09 -24.98 -13.91
N GLN A 380 -6.74 -24.94 -15.08
CA GLN A 380 -8.19 -24.99 -15.21
C GLN A 380 -8.80 -26.23 -14.55
N GLY A 381 -9.83 -26.04 -13.71
CA GLY A 381 -10.55 -27.12 -13.02
C GLY A 381 -9.71 -27.93 -12.02
N ALA A 382 -8.44 -27.54 -11.81
CA ALA A 382 -7.54 -28.24 -10.90
C ALA A 382 -7.87 -27.90 -9.43
N THR A 383 -7.50 -28.79 -8.53
CA THR A 383 -7.64 -28.63 -7.09
C THR A 383 -6.26 -28.63 -6.42
N LEU A 384 -5.98 -27.60 -5.64
CA LEU A 384 -4.80 -27.50 -4.80
C LEU A 384 -5.24 -27.52 -3.32
N THR A 385 -4.66 -28.41 -2.52
CA THR A 385 -4.79 -28.37 -1.06
C THR A 385 -3.40 -28.21 -0.44
N LEU A 386 -3.22 -27.21 0.41
CA LEU A 386 -1.97 -26.96 1.13
C LEU A 386 -2.24 -27.04 2.64
N ASN A 387 -1.42 -27.81 3.37
CA ASN A 387 -1.54 -28.00 4.82
C ASN A 387 -0.23 -27.70 5.52
N ASN A 388 -0.19 -26.62 6.32
CA ASN A 388 1.00 -26.19 7.09
C ASN A 388 2.25 -25.87 6.25
N VAL A 389 2.06 -25.40 5.01
CA VAL A 389 3.16 -25.11 4.07
C VAL A 389 3.41 -23.60 4.00
N THR A 390 4.66 -23.22 3.72
CA THR A 390 5.04 -21.86 3.35
C THR A 390 5.28 -21.71 1.84
N VAL A 391 4.60 -20.78 1.18
CA VAL A 391 4.88 -20.38 -0.22
C VAL A 391 5.51 -18.99 -0.19
N SER A 392 6.81 -18.89 -0.46
CA SER A 392 7.51 -17.60 -0.28
C SER A 392 8.64 -17.33 -1.24
N GLY A 393 8.93 -16.04 -1.46
CA GLY A 393 10.05 -15.58 -2.28
C GLY A 393 9.88 -15.90 -3.76
N ASN A 394 8.65 -16.00 -4.25
CA ASN A 394 8.37 -16.30 -5.65
C ASN A 394 7.94 -15.05 -6.42
N LYS A 395 8.07 -15.09 -7.75
CA LYS A 395 7.82 -13.95 -8.62
C LYS A 395 7.03 -14.33 -9.87
N ALA A 396 6.03 -13.53 -10.21
CA ALA A 396 5.32 -13.57 -11.49
C ALA A 396 5.44 -12.21 -12.18
N SER A 397 5.91 -12.18 -13.43
CA SER A 397 6.15 -10.94 -14.16
C SER A 397 5.32 -10.91 -15.44
N ALA A 398 4.60 -9.82 -15.69
CA ALA A 398 3.85 -9.66 -16.92
C ALA A 398 4.78 -9.43 -18.11
N LEU A 399 4.48 -10.03 -19.25
CA LEU A 399 5.12 -9.70 -20.51
C LEU A 399 4.70 -8.29 -20.94
N SER A 400 5.60 -7.54 -21.58
CA SER A 400 5.41 -6.13 -21.92
C SER A 400 4.13 -5.81 -22.71
N TYR A 401 3.60 -6.80 -23.44
CA TYR A 401 2.43 -6.68 -24.32
C TYR A 401 1.27 -7.61 -23.95
N ALA A 402 1.41 -8.46 -22.94
CA ALA A 402 0.35 -9.39 -22.54
C ALA A 402 -0.66 -8.66 -21.64
N THR A 403 -1.96 -8.92 -21.84
CA THR A 403 -3.03 -8.33 -21.03
C THR A 403 -3.38 -9.16 -19.79
N GLU A 404 -2.95 -10.42 -19.71
CA GLU A 404 -3.31 -11.38 -18.65
C GLU A 404 -2.14 -12.30 -18.24
N SER A 405 -0.95 -11.73 -17.99
CA SER A 405 0.18 -12.49 -17.41
C SER A 405 0.77 -11.77 -16.20
N GLY A 406 1.58 -12.46 -15.40
CA GLY A 406 2.20 -11.92 -14.19
C GLY A 406 1.34 -11.96 -12.92
N ASN A 407 0.22 -12.69 -12.92
CA ASN A 407 -0.70 -12.73 -11.79
C ASN A 407 -0.29 -13.78 -10.76
N GLY A 408 -0.45 -13.48 -9.46
CA GLY A 408 -0.21 -14.44 -8.38
C GLY A 408 1.27 -14.75 -8.20
N GLY A 409 2.06 -13.81 -7.68
CA GLY A 409 3.47 -14.03 -7.38
C GLY A 409 3.68 -15.27 -6.50
N GLY A 410 2.84 -15.45 -5.49
CA GLY A 410 2.78 -16.67 -4.68
C GLY A 410 1.95 -17.77 -5.34
N ILE A 411 0.64 -17.56 -5.43
CA ILE A 411 -0.31 -18.57 -5.93
C ILE A 411 -1.26 -17.95 -6.96
N TYR A 412 -1.42 -18.61 -8.10
CA TYR A 412 -2.45 -18.32 -9.08
C TYR A 412 -3.48 -19.44 -9.12
N VAL A 413 -4.76 -19.10 -8.98
CA VAL A 413 -5.90 -20.03 -9.06
C VAL A 413 -6.66 -19.76 -10.35
N GLY A 414 -6.52 -20.68 -11.30
CA GLY A 414 -7.06 -20.55 -12.65
C GLY A 414 -8.58 -20.77 -12.75
N GLN A 415 -9.04 -20.84 -14.00
CA GLN A 415 -10.46 -20.92 -14.31
C GLN A 415 -11.13 -22.16 -13.69
N ASN A 416 -12.23 -21.97 -12.95
CA ASN A 416 -12.95 -23.03 -12.23
C ASN A 416 -12.05 -23.90 -11.32
N ALA A 417 -10.86 -23.42 -10.97
CA ALA A 417 -9.94 -24.13 -10.10
C ALA A 417 -10.31 -23.89 -8.63
N THR A 418 -9.86 -24.78 -7.75
CA THR A 418 -10.11 -24.67 -6.31
C THR A 418 -8.79 -24.70 -5.57
N ALA A 419 -8.58 -23.77 -4.63
CA ALA A 419 -7.48 -23.84 -3.69
C ALA A 419 -7.98 -23.86 -2.23
N ILE A 420 -7.47 -24.79 -1.44
CA ILE A 420 -7.76 -24.94 -0.01
C ILE A 420 -6.45 -24.74 0.75
N LEU A 421 -6.40 -23.68 1.57
CA LEU A 421 -5.21 -23.25 2.29
C LEU A 421 -5.44 -23.45 3.80
N ASN A 422 -4.90 -24.52 4.37
CA ASN A 422 -5.05 -24.83 5.79
C ASN A 422 -3.76 -24.48 6.55
N ASN A 423 -3.82 -23.43 7.37
CA ASN A 423 -2.68 -22.92 8.13
C ASN A 423 -1.44 -22.64 7.24
N VAL A 424 -1.67 -22.03 6.09
CA VAL A 424 -0.63 -21.75 5.08
C VAL A 424 -0.08 -20.34 5.26
N THR A 425 1.23 -20.19 5.06
CA THR A 425 1.87 -18.87 4.97
C THR A 425 2.22 -18.56 3.51
N VAL A 426 1.67 -17.49 2.96
CA VAL A 426 2.06 -16.95 1.63
C VAL A 426 2.80 -15.64 1.85
N SER A 427 4.12 -15.63 1.69
CA SER A 427 4.93 -14.48 2.11
C SER A 427 6.07 -14.04 1.19
N GLY A 428 6.33 -12.74 1.13
CA GLY A 428 7.47 -12.20 0.38
C GLY A 428 7.43 -12.50 -1.12
N ASN A 429 6.25 -12.75 -1.69
CA ASN A 429 6.09 -13.02 -3.11
C ASN A 429 5.83 -11.71 -3.86
N THR A 430 6.28 -11.64 -5.11
CA THR A 430 6.21 -10.42 -5.92
C THR A 430 5.47 -10.65 -7.23
N SER A 431 4.58 -9.74 -7.62
CA SER A 431 4.12 -9.64 -9.00
C SER A 431 4.61 -8.34 -9.61
N ALA A 432 5.22 -8.39 -10.79
CA ALA A 432 5.71 -7.21 -11.50
C ALA A 432 5.03 -7.11 -12.87
N GLY A 433 4.66 -5.92 -13.33
CA GLY A 433 4.19 -5.77 -14.71
C GLY A 433 3.96 -4.32 -15.09
N ASN A 434 3.65 -4.10 -16.37
CA ASN A 434 3.49 -2.76 -16.91
C ASN A 434 2.14 -2.13 -16.52
N TYR A 435 2.08 -0.80 -16.50
CA TYR A 435 0.90 0.01 -16.20
C TYR A 435 -0.40 -0.40 -16.92
N ARG A 436 -0.32 -1.14 -18.03
CA ARG A 436 -1.45 -1.62 -18.85
C ARG A 436 -2.09 -2.92 -18.36
N THR A 437 -1.45 -3.65 -17.45
CA THR A 437 -1.94 -4.95 -16.98
C THR A 437 -2.83 -4.78 -15.76
N SER A 438 -4.00 -5.39 -15.76
CA SER A 438 -4.92 -5.43 -14.63
C SER A 438 -4.76 -6.77 -13.91
N GLY A 439 -4.53 -6.76 -12.59
CA GLY A 439 -4.71 -7.97 -11.75
C GLY A 439 -3.46 -8.54 -11.11
N LEU A 440 -2.33 -7.88 -11.20
CA LEU A 440 -1.08 -8.42 -10.66
C LEU A 440 -1.10 -8.43 -9.13
N SER A 441 -1.41 -9.59 -8.54
CA SER A 441 -1.32 -9.80 -7.11
C SER A 441 0.03 -10.39 -6.70
N GLY A 442 0.71 -9.79 -5.73
CA GLY A 442 1.94 -10.34 -5.16
C GLY A 442 1.70 -11.67 -4.46
N GLY A 443 0.65 -11.76 -3.65
CA GLY A 443 0.26 -12.96 -2.91
C GLY A 443 -0.54 -13.94 -3.77
N VAL A 444 -1.88 -13.83 -3.71
CA VAL A 444 -2.82 -14.80 -4.30
C VAL A 444 -3.72 -14.13 -5.35
N TYR A 445 -3.77 -14.73 -6.54
CA TYR A 445 -4.71 -14.33 -7.60
C TYR A 445 -5.76 -15.41 -7.83
N VAL A 446 -7.02 -15.03 -7.97
CA VAL A 446 -8.11 -15.94 -8.29
C VAL A 446 -8.78 -15.50 -9.59
N TYR A 447 -8.92 -16.42 -10.54
CA TYR A 447 -9.39 -16.13 -11.89
C TYR A 447 -10.65 -16.89 -12.26
N ASN A 448 -11.60 -16.20 -12.88
CA ASN A 448 -12.74 -16.69 -13.66
C ASN A 448 -13.35 -18.01 -13.16
N GLY A 449 -14.29 -17.95 -12.22
CA GLY A 449 -14.89 -19.16 -11.64
C GLY A 449 -14.01 -19.87 -10.60
N GLY A 450 -12.73 -19.47 -10.45
CA GLY A 450 -11.85 -20.00 -9.44
C GLY A 450 -12.32 -19.67 -8.01
N THR A 451 -12.03 -20.56 -7.07
CA THR A 451 -12.43 -20.44 -5.66
C THR A 451 -11.25 -20.68 -4.73
N VAL A 452 -11.23 -19.94 -3.60
CA VAL A 452 -10.24 -20.15 -2.54
C VAL A 452 -10.93 -20.23 -1.18
N THR A 453 -10.54 -21.22 -0.38
CA THR A 453 -10.88 -21.30 1.04
C THR A 453 -9.61 -21.29 1.87
N MET A 454 -9.47 -20.29 2.73
CA MET A 454 -8.34 -20.14 3.64
C MET A 454 -8.80 -20.38 5.08
N ASN A 455 -8.31 -21.47 5.68
CA ASN A 455 -8.63 -21.87 7.05
C ASN A 455 -7.40 -21.63 7.94
N GLY A 456 -7.35 -20.45 8.54
CA GLY A 456 -6.17 -19.96 9.28
C GLY A 456 -5.00 -19.61 8.37
N GLY A 457 -3.82 -19.38 8.96
CA GLY A 457 -2.61 -18.98 8.23
C GLY A 457 -2.56 -17.50 7.89
N THR A 458 -1.57 -17.10 7.09
CA THR A 458 -1.27 -15.68 6.83
C THR A 458 -0.80 -15.42 5.39
N ILE A 459 -1.32 -14.36 4.76
CA ILE A 459 -0.80 -13.78 3.52
C ILE A 459 -0.08 -12.48 3.89
N THR A 460 1.25 -12.44 3.83
CA THR A 460 2.04 -11.31 4.39
C THR A 460 3.26 -10.87 3.60
N GLY A 461 3.55 -9.57 3.60
CA GLY A 461 4.78 -9.04 3.00
C GLY A 461 4.87 -9.28 1.49
N ASN A 462 3.75 -9.53 0.81
CA ASN A 462 3.73 -9.71 -0.64
C ASN A 462 3.65 -8.35 -1.32
N THR A 463 4.25 -8.23 -2.50
CA THR A 463 4.34 -6.98 -3.25
C THR A 463 3.78 -7.14 -4.66
N GLY A 464 2.86 -6.27 -5.08
CA GLY A 464 2.28 -6.34 -6.41
C GLY A 464 1.49 -5.09 -6.74
N LYS A 465 0.80 -5.06 -7.88
CA LYS A 465 -0.20 -4.01 -8.14
C LYS A 465 -1.29 -4.05 -7.06
N THR A 466 -1.67 -5.27 -6.72
CA THR A 466 -2.35 -5.65 -5.49
C THR A 466 -1.37 -6.43 -4.61
N GLY A 467 -1.08 -5.99 -3.39
CA GLY A 467 -0.08 -6.64 -2.56
C GLY A 467 -0.50 -8.04 -2.14
N GLY A 468 -1.64 -8.14 -1.46
CA GLY A 468 -2.17 -9.39 -0.89
C GLY A 468 -2.93 -10.24 -1.91
N VAL A 469 -4.25 -10.03 -2.00
CA VAL A 469 -5.18 -10.89 -2.75
C VAL A 469 -5.89 -10.09 -3.84
N CYS A 470 -5.94 -10.62 -5.07
CA CYS A 470 -6.83 -10.12 -6.10
C CYS A 470 -7.83 -11.21 -6.49
N LEU A 471 -9.10 -10.98 -6.17
CA LEU A 471 -10.22 -11.85 -6.50
C LEU A 471 -10.87 -11.35 -7.80
N ASN A 472 -10.58 -12.05 -8.89
CA ASN A 472 -11.22 -11.88 -10.20
C ASN A 472 -11.86 -13.23 -10.64
N GLY A 473 -12.43 -13.94 -9.67
CA GLY A 473 -12.97 -15.29 -9.79
C GLY A 473 -14.39 -15.38 -9.24
N ASP A 474 -14.76 -16.54 -8.70
CA ASP A 474 -16.08 -16.75 -8.10
C ASP A 474 -16.09 -16.38 -6.61
N SER A 475 -15.17 -16.95 -5.81
CA SER A 475 -15.15 -16.68 -4.37
C SER A 475 -13.79 -16.80 -3.69
N PHE A 476 -13.64 -16.05 -2.60
CA PHE A 476 -12.56 -16.21 -1.63
C PHE A 476 -13.16 -16.19 -0.22
N THR A 477 -12.93 -17.23 0.57
CA THR A 477 -13.44 -17.33 1.94
C THR A 477 -12.30 -17.44 2.94
N MET A 478 -12.27 -16.55 3.95
CA MET A 478 -11.36 -16.59 5.09
C MET A 478 -12.08 -17.08 6.34
N ASN A 479 -11.50 -18.09 7.00
CA ASN A 479 -12.00 -18.70 8.23
C ASN A 479 -10.88 -18.83 9.27
N ASN A 480 -11.26 -19.23 10.50
CA ASN A 480 -10.34 -19.65 11.56
C ASN A 480 -9.22 -18.61 11.85
N ASN A 481 -9.59 -17.34 11.92
CA ASN A 481 -8.69 -16.22 12.21
C ASN A 481 -7.50 -16.07 11.23
N ALA A 482 -7.68 -16.45 9.96
CA ALA A 482 -6.71 -16.16 8.90
C ALA A 482 -6.41 -14.66 8.79
N THR A 483 -5.20 -14.29 8.39
CA THR A 483 -4.80 -12.88 8.25
C THR A 483 -4.23 -12.54 6.88
N ILE A 484 -4.52 -11.34 6.39
CA ILE A 484 -3.90 -10.71 5.23
C ILE A 484 -3.25 -9.43 5.73
N THR A 485 -1.92 -9.46 5.93
CA THR A 485 -1.25 -8.40 6.70
C THR A 485 0.05 -7.91 6.09
N GLY A 486 0.37 -6.62 6.23
CA GLY A 486 1.69 -6.11 5.84
C GLY A 486 2.01 -6.26 4.34
N ASN A 487 1.01 -6.38 3.47
CA ASN A 487 1.22 -6.49 2.03
C ASN A 487 1.34 -5.10 1.40
N THR A 488 2.10 -5.00 0.31
CA THR A 488 2.39 -3.73 -0.36
C THR A 488 1.84 -3.70 -1.79
N GLY A 489 0.90 -2.81 -2.03
CA GLY A 489 0.45 -2.43 -3.37
C GLY A 489 1.39 -1.38 -3.93
N THR A 490 2.08 -1.64 -5.05
CA THR A 490 2.99 -0.65 -5.65
C THR A 490 2.21 0.50 -6.28
N ASP A 491 1.06 0.17 -6.88
CA ASP A 491 0.35 1.09 -7.78
C ASP A 491 -1.14 1.27 -7.40
N TYR A 492 -1.79 0.29 -6.78
CA TYR A 492 -3.24 0.32 -6.56
C TYR A 492 -3.65 -0.10 -5.14
N ILE A 493 -3.48 -1.37 -4.77
CA ILE A 493 -4.16 -1.91 -3.57
C ILE A 493 -3.18 -2.66 -2.67
N GLY A 494 -3.15 -2.33 -1.38
CA GLY A 494 -2.30 -3.01 -0.39
C GLY A 494 -2.78 -4.42 -0.08
N GLY A 495 -4.00 -4.52 0.45
CA GLY A 495 -4.58 -5.76 0.96
C GLY A 495 -5.30 -6.58 -0.11
N VAL A 496 -6.59 -6.31 -0.29
CA VAL A 496 -7.52 -7.13 -1.07
C VAL A 496 -8.21 -6.32 -2.15
N GLU A 497 -8.21 -6.83 -3.38
CA GLU A 497 -9.00 -6.31 -4.50
C GLU A 497 -10.08 -7.32 -4.88
N ILE A 498 -11.33 -6.89 -4.93
CA ILE A 498 -12.47 -7.69 -5.40
C ILE A 498 -12.93 -7.09 -6.72
N ARG A 499 -12.61 -7.76 -7.83
CA ARG A 499 -13.01 -7.36 -9.18
C ARG A 499 -14.22 -8.10 -9.71
N ASN A 500 -14.36 -9.37 -9.31
CA ASN A 500 -15.46 -10.24 -9.66
C ASN A 500 -15.67 -11.24 -8.50
N GLY A 501 -16.91 -11.66 -8.29
CA GLY A 501 -17.23 -12.66 -7.28
C GLY A 501 -17.46 -12.10 -5.88
N THR A 502 -17.36 -12.99 -4.89
CA THR A 502 -17.65 -12.69 -3.48
C THR A 502 -16.47 -13.00 -2.58
N PHE A 503 -16.01 -12.02 -1.82
CA PHE A 503 -15.06 -12.22 -0.73
C PHE A 503 -15.82 -12.34 0.59
N THR A 504 -15.57 -13.38 1.38
CA THR A 504 -16.22 -13.60 2.68
C THR A 504 -15.19 -13.77 3.78
N MET A 505 -15.31 -12.99 4.86
CA MET A 505 -14.46 -13.04 6.04
C MET A 505 -15.28 -13.46 7.26
N ASN A 506 -14.98 -14.64 7.81
CA ASN A 506 -15.63 -15.23 8.98
C ASN A 506 -14.73 -15.13 10.23
N GLY A 507 -14.05 -13.99 10.41
CA GLY A 507 -13.04 -13.77 11.45
C GLY A 507 -11.65 -13.48 10.87
N GLY A 508 -10.69 -13.21 11.74
CA GLY A 508 -9.33 -12.82 11.35
C GLY A 508 -9.19 -11.34 11.03
N GLY A 509 -8.18 -10.98 10.25
CA GLY A 509 -7.82 -9.58 10.03
C GLY A 509 -7.22 -9.28 8.66
N ILE A 510 -7.62 -8.16 8.06
CA ILE A 510 -6.95 -7.51 6.93
C ILE A 510 -6.28 -6.26 7.49
N THR A 511 -5.00 -6.37 7.83
CA THR A 511 -4.33 -5.39 8.70
C THR A 511 -3.01 -4.87 8.15
N ASP A 512 -2.64 -3.64 8.48
CA ASP A 512 -1.31 -3.07 8.18
C ASP A 512 -0.90 -3.19 6.70
N ASN A 513 -1.86 -3.27 5.78
CA ASN A 513 -1.57 -3.33 4.35
C ASN A 513 -1.35 -1.91 3.82
N ASN A 514 -0.31 -1.76 3.02
CA ASN A 514 0.17 -0.47 2.55
C ASN A 514 0.01 -0.37 1.03
N SER A 515 -0.49 0.74 0.53
CA SER A 515 -0.53 1.02 -0.91
C SER A 515 0.27 2.27 -1.22
N GLY A 516 1.19 2.17 -2.19
CA GLY A 516 1.76 3.31 -2.89
C GLY A 516 0.72 4.03 -3.77
N GLY A 517 -0.45 3.42 -4.01
CA GLY A 517 -1.56 3.96 -4.79
C GLY A 517 -2.89 4.06 -4.01
N SER A 518 -3.99 3.66 -4.65
CA SER A 518 -5.37 4.01 -4.23
C SER A 518 -5.83 3.54 -2.85
N VAL A 519 -5.82 2.24 -2.57
CA VAL A 519 -6.52 1.66 -1.41
C VAL A 519 -5.58 0.85 -0.53
N GLY A 520 -5.57 1.10 0.78
CA GLY A 520 -4.75 0.33 1.71
C GLY A 520 -5.28 -1.07 1.97
N GLY A 521 -6.52 -1.17 2.44
CA GLY A 521 -7.17 -2.40 2.89
C GLY A 521 -7.87 -3.14 1.77
N VAL A 522 -9.17 -2.91 1.61
CA VAL A 522 -10.06 -3.67 0.72
C VAL A 522 -10.70 -2.75 -0.33
N SER A 523 -10.59 -3.10 -1.61
CA SER A 523 -11.34 -2.47 -2.70
C SER A 523 -12.46 -3.39 -3.16
N VAL A 524 -13.70 -2.95 -3.03
CA VAL A 524 -14.91 -3.65 -3.47
C VAL A 524 -15.45 -2.97 -4.71
N ASN A 525 -15.21 -3.56 -5.89
CA ASN A 525 -15.63 -2.96 -7.15
C ASN A 525 -17.13 -3.13 -7.40
N LYS A 526 -17.67 -2.32 -8.30
CA LYS A 526 -19.06 -2.40 -8.74
C LYS A 526 -19.49 -3.83 -9.11
N TYR A 527 -20.69 -4.20 -8.66
CA TYR A 527 -21.29 -5.53 -8.87
C TYR A 527 -20.57 -6.70 -8.18
N THR A 528 -19.64 -6.43 -7.27
CA THR A 528 -18.99 -7.45 -6.42
C THR A 528 -19.51 -7.37 -4.99
N THR A 529 -19.19 -8.40 -4.18
CA THR A 529 -19.65 -8.46 -2.79
C THR A 529 -18.49 -8.71 -1.84
N PHE A 530 -18.44 -7.93 -0.76
CA PHE A 530 -17.63 -8.21 0.42
C PHE A 530 -18.54 -8.49 1.61
N ASN A 531 -18.43 -9.70 2.16
CA ASN A 531 -19.09 -10.10 3.40
C ASN A 531 -18.07 -10.11 4.54
N ILE A 532 -18.30 -9.35 5.60
CA ILE A 532 -17.54 -9.41 6.84
C ILE A 532 -18.49 -9.84 7.97
N ASN A 533 -18.45 -11.13 8.29
CA ASN A 533 -19.30 -11.76 9.30
C ASN A 533 -18.68 -11.71 10.70
N SER A 534 -17.38 -11.45 10.77
CA SER A 534 -16.64 -11.08 11.97
C SER A 534 -15.19 -10.75 11.59
N GLY A 535 -14.45 -10.07 12.46
CA GLY A 535 -13.02 -9.80 12.32
C GLY A 535 -12.71 -8.32 12.09
N SER A 536 -11.48 -8.02 11.64
CA SER A 536 -10.98 -6.66 11.57
C SER A 536 -10.43 -6.23 10.20
N VAL A 537 -10.62 -4.95 9.87
CA VAL A 537 -9.92 -4.24 8.80
C VAL A 537 -9.33 -2.97 9.42
N THR A 538 -8.05 -3.01 9.81
CA THR A 538 -7.45 -1.97 10.67
C THR A 538 -5.98 -1.69 10.32
N GLY A 539 -5.50 -0.47 10.55
CA GLY A 539 -4.08 -0.12 10.35
C GLY A 539 -3.65 -0.07 8.89
N ASN A 540 -4.59 -0.17 7.93
CA ASN A 540 -4.28 -0.14 6.52
C ASN A 540 -4.04 1.30 6.04
N PHE A 541 -3.13 1.47 5.09
CA PHE A 541 -2.73 2.77 4.57
C PHE A 541 -2.87 2.86 3.05
N GLY A 542 -3.64 3.83 2.55
CA GLY A 542 -3.77 4.16 1.13
C GLY A 542 -3.37 5.60 0.81
N THR A 543 -2.85 5.87 -0.39
CA THR A 543 -2.36 7.21 -0.76
C THR A 543 -3.37 8.05 -1.54
N SER A 544 -4.35 7.49 -2.25
CA SER A 544 -5.21 8.30 -3.15
C SER A 544 -6.72 8.07 -3.12
N THR A 545 -7.24 7.04 -2.44
CA THR A 545 -8.71 6.84 -2.34
C THR A 545 -9.21 6.54 -0.94
N CYS A 546 -8.73 5.49 -0.28
CA CYS A 546 -9.16 5.18 1.10
C CYS A 546 -8.13 4.31 1.83
N GLY A 547 -8.20 4.29 3.16
CA GLY A 547 -7.35 3.46 4.00
C GLY A 547 -7.89 2.04 4.16
N GLY A 548 -9.15 1.91 4.59
CA GLY A 548 -9.79 0.67 4.99
C GLY A 548 -10.53 0.00 3.84
N VAL A 549 -11.86 0.11 3.82
CA VAL A 549 -12.75 -0.49 2.83
C VAL A 549 -13.27 0.57 1.87
N CYS A 550 -12.86 0.52 0.60
CA CYS A 550 -13.44 1.28 -0.51
C CYS A 550 -14.58 0.47 -1.11
N ASN A 551 -15.84 0.89 -0.95
CA ASN A 551 -16.97 0.13 -1.46
C ASN A 551 -17.79 0.89 -2.51
N ASP A 552 -17.63 0.45 -3.77
CA ASP A 552 -18.49 0.77 -4.94
C ASP A 552 -19.40 -0.44 -5.32
N GLY A 553 -19.28 -1.55 -4.59
CA GLY A 553 -20.08 -2.76 -4.73
C GLY A 553 -21.07 -2.94 -3.58
N THR A 554 -21.18 -4.18 -3.11
CA THR A 554 -22.01 -4.53 -1.94
C THR A 554 -21.13 -4.85 -0.74
N LEU A 555 -21.29 -4.10 0.34
CA LEU A 555 -20.68 -4.39 1.64
C LEU A 555 -21.74 -4.92 2.61
N ASN A 556 -21.60 -6.18 3.01
CA ASN A 556 -22.46 -6.82 4.00
C ASN A 556 -21.68 -7.02 5.30
N VAL A 557 -22.25 -6.58 6.41
CA VAL A 557 -21.65 -6.72 7.74
C VAL A 557 -22.56 -7.52 8.67
N SER A 558 -21.97 -8.30 9.57
CA SER A 558 -22.64 -8.99 10.68
C SER A 558 -21.63 -9.42 11.74
N GLY A 559 -22.09 -9.81 12.94
CA GLY A 559 -21.23 -10.33 14.01
C GLY A 559 -20.34 -9.27 14.66
N THR A 560 -19.14 -9.66 15.10
CA THR A 560 -18.16 -8.74 15.74
C THR A 560 -17.24 -8.13 14.68
N VAL A 561 -17.45 -6.86 14.31
CA VAL A 561 -16.72 -6.22 13.21
C VAL A 561 -15.98 -4.97 13.66
N MET A 562 -14.67 -4.92 13.38
CA MET A 562 -13.84 -3.73 13.60
C MET A 562 -13.31 -3.19 12.27
N ILE A 563 -13.82 -2.04 11.82
CA ILE A 563 -13.26 -1.32 10.67
C ILE A 563 -12.91 0.07 11.19
N ASN A 564 -11.70 0.20 11.72
CA ASN A 564 -11.22 1.43 12.36
C ASN A 564 -9.71 1.62 12.17
N ASN A 565 -9.21 2.83 12.42
CA ASN A 565 -7.79 3.15 12.39
C ASN A 565 -7.11 2.88 11.02
N ASN A 566 -7.83 3.05 9.92
CA ASN A 566 -7.25 3.00 8.58
C ASN A 566 -7.02 4.41 8.05
N ILE A 567 -5.91 4.61 7.35
CA ILE A 567 -5.40 5.94 7.01
C ILE A 567 -5.37 6.15 5.49
N TRP A 568 -5.82 7.31 5.06
CA TRP A 568 -5.70 7.83 3.71
C TRP A 568 -4.80 9.08 3.66
N TRP A 569 -3.89 9.16 2.68
CA TRP A 569 -3.05 10.31 2.30
C TRP A 569 -2.05 10.85 3.36
N SER A 570 -2.15 10.48 4.64
CA SER A 570 -1.10 10.63 5.69
C SER A 570 -1.68 10.45 7.09
N THR A 571 -2.82 11.10 7.36
CA THR A 571 -3.45 11.21 8.69
C THR A 571 -4.97 11.16 8.63
N ILE A 572 -5.58 11.24 7.44
CA ILE A 572 -7.04 11.23 7.29
C ILE A 572 -7.51 9.82 7.58
N VAL A 573 -8.35 9.64 8.60
CA VAL A 573 -8.91 8.33 8.91
C VAL A 573 -9.98 8.02 7.86
N SER A 574 -9.86 6.90 7.16
CA SER A 574 -10.78 6.51 6.09
C SER A 574 -11.04 5.01 6.23
N ASP A 575 -12.01 4.68 7.07
CA ASP A 575 -12.33 3.32 7.49
C ASP A 575 -13.27 2.62 6.52
N VAL A 576 -14.51 3.07 6.39
CA VAL A 576 -15.44 2.63 5.34
C VAL A 576 -15.76 3.80 4.43
N TYR A 577 -15.18 3.79 3.24
CA TYR A 577 -15.50 4.72 2.17
C TYR A 577 -16.62 4.14 1.30
N SER A 578 -17.88 4.51 1.57
CA SER A 578 -19.04 3.95 0.85
C SER A 578 -20.28 4.84 0.88
N ASP A 579 -21.14 4.69 -0.13
CA ASP A 579 -22.50 5.24 -0.14
C ASP A 579 -23.53 4.31 0.53
N SER A 580 -23.22 3.02 0.70
CA SER A 580 -24.18 2.08 1.32
C SER A 580 -23.52 0.89 2.04
N ILE A 581 -24.13 0.49 3.16
CA ILE A 581 -23.76 -0.69 3.95
C ILE A 581 -25.02 -1.49 4.28
N ASN A 582 -24.95 -2.82 4.18
CA ASN A 582 -26.04 -3.72 4.55
C ASN A 582 -25.73 -4.47 5.85
N ILE A 583 -26.65 -4.41 6.82
CA ILE A 583 -26.55 -5.17 8.06
C ILE A 583 -27.29 -6.51 7.90
N THR A 584 -26.54 -7.55 7.56
CA THR A 584 -27.11 -8.85 7.19
C THR A 584 -27.39 -9.77 8.39
N GLY A 585 -26.77 -9.47 9.54
CA GLY A 585 -26.97 -10.14 10.83
C GLY A 585 -26.67 -9.18 11.99
N ALA A 586 -26.96 -9.58 13.23
CA ALA A 586 -26.77 -8.72 14.40
C ALA A 586 -25.29 -8.33 14.59
N LEU A 587 -25.04 -7.05 14.85
CA LEU A 587 -23.78 -6.53 15.36
C LEU A 587 -23.82 -6.53 16.88
N ASP A 588 -22.72 -6.91 17.51
CA ASP A 588 -22.57 -6.82 18.96
C ASP A 588 -22.01 -5.47 19.41
N SER A 589 -22.02 -5.22 20.72
CA SER A 589 -21.52 -3.97 21.33
C SER A 589 -20.00 -3.76 21.21
N SER A 590 -19.24 -4.76 20.74
CA SER A 590 -17.81 -4.63 20.49
C SER A 590 -17.49 -4.22 19.05
N SER A 591 -18.51 -4.17 18.19
CA SER A 591 -18.35 -3.70 16.82
C SER A 591 -18.08 -2.19 16.79
N SER A 592 -17.14 -1.79 15.95
CA SER A 592 -16.67 -0.41 15.81
C SER A 592 -16.33 -0.16 14.35
N ILE A 593 -17.21 0.58 13.66
CA ILE A 593 -17.17 0.79 12.22
C ILE A 593 -17.13 2.29 11.93
N GLY A 594 -16.00 2.77 11.42
CA GLY A 594 -15.82 4.16 11.00
C GLY A 594 -16.40 4.42 9.62
N ILE A 595 -17.18 5.49 9.46
CA ILE A 595 -17.88 5.83 8.22
C ILE A 595 -17.31 7.10 7.60
N TYR A 596 -16.97 7.04 6.32
CA TYR A 596 -16.60 8.19 5.48
C TYR A 596 -17.43 8.15 4.17
N PRO A 597 -18.45 9.00 3.99
CA PRO A 597 -19.32 8.92 2.81
C PRO A 597 -18.58 9.26 1.50
N MET A 598 -18.90 8.59 0.37
CA MET A 598 -18.19 8.84 -0.90
C MET A 598 -18.56 10.16 -1.57
N THR A 599 -19.81 10.59 -1.42
CA THR A 599 -20.30 11.84 -1.99
C THR A 599 -21.15 12.58 -0.99
N PHE A 600 -20.81 13.83 -0.71
CA PHE A 600 -21.72 14.77 -0.07
C PHE A 600 -22.72 15.27 -1.12
N LEU A 601 -23.87 14.61 -1.20
CA LEU A 601 -24.99 15.10 -2.00
C LEU A 601 -25.56 16.36 -1.35
N SER A 602 -26.15 17.24 -2.15
CA SER A 602 -26.75 18.50 -1.66
C SER A 602 -27.98 18.29 -0.75
N THR A 603 -28.47 17.06 -0.63
CA THR A 603 -29.58 16.64 0.23
C THR A 603 -29.06 16.03 1.52
N ASN A 604 -29.24 16.74 2.63
CA ASN A 604 -28.96 16.31 4.01
C ASN A 604 -30.31 15.95 4.68
N PRO A 605 -30.47 14.80 5.36
CA PRO A 605 -29.50 13.73 5.69
C PRO A 605 -29.21 12.75 4.54
N GLN A 606 -28.02 12.13 4.56
CA GLN A 606 -27.66 11.04 3.65
C GLN A 606 -27.77 9.69 4.36
N VAL A 607 -28.63 8.80 3.89
CA VAL A 607 -28.73 7.42 4.39
C VAL A 607 -27.51 6.63 3.92
N ILE A 608 -26.76 6.04 4.86
CA ILE A 608 -25.60 5.19 4.56
C ILE A 608 -25.90 3.72 4.83
N VAL A 609 -26.74 3.39 5.81
CA VAL A 609 -27.20 1.99 5.98
C VAL A 609 -28.54 1.83 5.29
N THR A 610 -28.54 1.14 4.17
CA THR A 610 -29.71 1.00 3.28
C THR A 610 -30.57 -0.22 3.61
N SER A 611 -30.10 -1.10 4.50
CA SER A 611 -30.90 -2.22 4.99
C SER A 611 -30.40 -2.81 6.31
N GLY A 612 -31.35 -3.24 7.14
CA GLY A 612 -31.10 -4.12 8.28
C GLY A 612 -30.62 -3.45 9.57
N PHE A 613 -30.58 -2.12 9.66
CA PHE A 613 -30.14 -1.43 10.88
C PHE A 613 -31.05 -1.72 12.09
N THR A 614 -32.34 -1.40 11.98
CA THR A 614 -33.33 -1.61 13.06
C THR A 614 -33.32 -3.05 13.57
N GLY A 615 -33.06 -3.22 14.87
CA GLY A 615 -33.08 -4.52 15.56
C GLY A 615 -31.87 -5.41 15.32
N ARG A 616 -30.87 -4.96 14.55
CA ARG A 616 -29.60 -5.70 14.34
C ARG A 616 -28.36 -4.88 14.67
N ALA A 617 -28.45 -3.55 14.72
CA ALA A 617 -27.34 -2.68 15.11
C ALA A 617 -27.87 -1.51 15.94
N THR A 618 -26.96 -0.83 16.63
CA THR A 618 -27.20 0.45 17.31
C THR A 618 -26.24 1.50 16.78
N ILE A 619 -26.54 2.78 17.00
CA ILE A 619 -25.67 3.87 16.59
C ILE A 619 -24.25 3.75 17.18
N ASP A 620 -24.11 3.22 18.39
CA ASP A 620 -22.82 2.98 19.08
C ASP A 620 -21.88 2.01 18.34
N ASN A 621 -22.39 1.24 17.37
CA ASN A 621 -21.55 0.38 16.53
C ASN A 621 -20.77 1.18 15.47
N PHE A 622 -21.11 2.45 15.28
CA PHE A 622 -20.60 3.31 14.21
C PHE A 622 -20.05 4.62 14.76
N PHE A 623 -19.08 5.19 14.06
CA PHE A 623 -18.59 6.55 14.30
C PHE A 623 -18.31 7.24 12.95
N SER A 624 -18.38 8.57 12.92
CA SER A 624 -18.00 9.33 11.72
C SER A 624 -16.47 9.49 11.69
N ASN A 625 -15.89 9.29 10.52
CA ASN A 625 -14.49 9.59 10.23
C ASN A 625 -14.28 11.00 9.70
N ASP A 626 -15.38 11.66 9.33
CA ASP A 626 -15.37 13.04 8.88
C ASP A 626 -15.78 13.96 10.03
N ASP A 627 -14.95 14.96 10.30
CA ASP A 627 -15.15 15.97 11.33
C ASP A 627 -16.37 16.88 11.01
N GLU A 628 -16.82 16.93 9.75
CA GLU A 628 -17.98 17.70 9.30
C GLU A 628 -19.31 16.90 9.30
N GLY A 629 -19.25 15.58 9.57
CA GLY A 629 -20.40 14.68 9.52
C GLY A 629 -20.78 14.10 10.89
N ALA A 630 -22.07 14.17 11.26
CA ALA A 630 -22.60 13.52 12.46
C ALA A 630 -23.49 12.32 12.09
N LEU A 631 -23.39 11.21 12.83
CA LEU A 631 -24.26 10.04 12.65
C LEU A 631 -25.60 10.21 13.39
N ARG A 632 -26.69 9.75 12.77
CA ARG A 632 -28.03 9.68 13.37
C ARG A 632 -28.81 8.47 12.88
N GLU A 633 -29.82 8.08 13.66
CA GLU A 633 -30.87 7.20 13.18
C GLU A 633 -32.01 8.04 12.60
N VAL A 634 -32.39 7.77 11.34
CA VAL A 634 -33.51 8.41 10.64
C VAL A 634 -34.37 7.30 10.05
N ASP A 635 -35.65 7.27 10.41
CA ASP A 635 -36.62 6.25 9.96
C ASP A 635 -36.16 4.79 10.14
N GLY A 636 -35.36 4.51 11.17
CA GLY A 636 -34.84 3.17 11.46
C GLY A 636 -33.60 2.77 10.66
N GLU A 637 -32.97 3.71 9.97
CA GLU A 637 -31.72 3.57 9.19
C GLU A 637 -30.63 4.51 9.72
N LEU A 638 -29.36 4.16 9.50
CA LEU A 638 -28.22 5.03 9.84
C LEU A 638 -28.01 6.07 8.74
N ALA A 639 -27.99 7.34 9.13
CA ALA A 639 -27.73 8.46 8.25
C ALA A 639 -26.54 9.30 8.74
N VAL A 640 -25.80 9.87 7.78
CA VAL A 640 -24.80 10.91 8.01
C VAL A 640 -25.44 12.27 7.72
N CYS A 641 -25.36 13.17 8.69
CA CYS A 641 -25.80 14.55 8.58
C CYS A 641 -24.60 15.47 8.44
N LEU A 642 -24.57 16.27 7.37
CA LEU A 642 -23.63 17.37 7.24
C LEU A 642 -23.93 18.45 8.28
N LEU A 643 -22.91 18.87 9.01
CA LEU A 643 -22.98 20.02 9.91
C LEU A 643 -22.87 21.29 9.03
N ARG A 644 -23.99 21.96 8.73
CA ARG A 644 -23.94 23.25 8.01
C ARG A 644 -23.69 24.41 8.96
N ASN A 645 -22.78 25.31 8.55
CA ASN A 645 -22.36 26.53 9.22
C ASN A 645 -23.46 27.23 10.04
N VAL A 646 -23.22 27.42 11.33
CA VAL A 646 -24.00 28.38 12.12
C VAL A 646 -23.64 29.79 11.67
N THR A 647 -24.62 30.54 11.16
CA THR A 647 -24.44 31.94 10.77
C THR A 647 -24.94 32.84 11.90
N LEU A 648 -24.02 33.50 12.61
CA LEU A 648 -24.33 34.56 13.57
C LEU A 648 -24.41 35.90 12.83
N SER A 649 -25.54 36.62 12.92
CA SER A 649 -25.64 37.99 12.38
C SER A 649 -25.92 39.03 13.48
N GLY A 650 -24.97 39.98 13.67
CA GLY A 650 -25.07 41.08 14.64
C GLY A 650 -23.72 41.65 15.11
N SER A 651 -23.73 42.84 15.73
CA SER A 651 -22.60 43.77 15.84
C SER A 651 -21.59 43.53 16.98
N ASN A 652 -21.08 42.30 17.12
CA ASN A 652 -20.06 41.80 18.07
C ASN A 652 -20.61 40.94 19.22
N TYR A 653 -20.47 39.62 19.09
CA TYR A 653 -20.70 38.60 20.13
C TYR A 653 -19.52 37.62 20.13
N THR A 654 -19.32 36.92 21.25
CA THR A 654 -18.43 35.77 21.32
C THR A 654 -19.23 34.49 21.54
N ALA A 655 -18.96 33.46 20.75
CA ALA A 655 -19.53 32.11 20.93
C ALA A 655 -18.46 31.20 21.51
N THR A 656 -18.87 30.40 22.48
CA THR A 656 -18.01 29.39 23.14
C THR A 656 -18.73 28.05 23.03
N ASP A 657 -18.04 27.08 22.45
CA ASP A 657 -18.49 25.69 22.34
C ASP A 657 -18.13 24.90 23.62
N TYR A 658 -18.63 23.67 23.74
CA TYR A 658 -18.41 22.74 24.86
C TYR A 658 -16.92 22.55 25.20
N ASP A 659 -16.02 22.68 24.22
CA ASP A 659 -14.57 22.54 24.40
C ASP A 659 -13.86 23.86 24.82
N GLY A 660 -14.62 24.92 25.13
CA GLY A 660 -14.11 26.15 25.76
C GLY A 660 -13.39 27.14 24.83
N GLY A 661 -13.41 26.95 23.51
CA GLY A 661 -12.82 27.87 22.54
C GLY A 661 -13.63 29.16 22.36
N VAL A 662 -13.03 30.33 22.63
CA VAL A 662 -13.68 31.65 22.50
C VAL A 662 -13.42 32.25 21.10
N ASN A 663 -14.48 32.51 20.32
CA ASN A 663 -14.36 33.14 18.99
C ASN A 663 -15.17 34.45 18.87
N SER A 664 -14.64 35.46 18.16
CA SER A 664 -15.28 36.77 17.94
C SER A 664 -16.23 36.80 16.73
N ALA A 665 -17.18 37.75 16.73
CA ALA A 665 -18.18 37.94 15.68
C ALA A 665 -17.65 37.86 14.24
N GLY A 666 -18.39 37.12 13.41
CA GLY A 666 -18.07 36.87 11.99
C GLY A 666 -17.41 35.50 11.72
N THR A 667 -17.29 34.65 12.74
CA THR A 667 -16.78 33.28 12.60
C THR A 667 -17.92 32.27 12.54
N SER A 668 -17.89 31.37 11.54
CA SER A 668 -18.76 30.20 11.44
C SER A 668 -18.30 29.12 12.39
N PHE A 669 -19.21 28.39 13.02
CA PHE A 669 -18.88 27.25 13.87
C PHE A 669 -19.75 26.03 13.55
N THR A 670 -19.21 24.87 13.92
CA THR A 670 -19.76 23.53 13.69
C THR A 670 -20.17 22.98 15.05
N ALA A 671 -21.42 22.57 15.25
CA ALA A 671 -21.89 21.99 16.52
C ALA A 671 -22.87 20.84 16.26
N VAL A 672 -22.77 19.78 17.05
CA VAL A 672 -23.59 18.55 17.03
C VAL A 672 -24.93 18.82 17.73
N ALA A 673 -26.01 18.09 17.40
CA ALA A 673 -27.23 18.24 18.21
C ALA A 673 -27.01 17.67 19.62
N GLY A 674 -27.55 18.37 20.60
CA GLY A 674 -27.23 18.14 22.01
C GLY A 674 -26.09 19.01 22.53
N ASP A 675 -25.27 19.60 21.64
CA ASP A 675 -24.24 20.54 22.06
C ASP A 675 -24.88 21.81 22.63
N THR A 676 -24.23 22.36 23.63
CA THR A 676 -24.71 23.52 24.37
C THR A 676 -23.91 24.73 23.95
N ILE A 677 -24.55 25.69 23.28
CA ILE A 677 -23.89 26.92 22.82
C ILE A 677 -24.24 28.04 23.77
N THR A 678 -23.20 28.75 24.22
CA THR A 678 -23.36 29.96 25.03
C THR A 678 -22.92 31.18 24.23
N LEU A 679 -23.88 32.07 23.97
CA LEU A 679 -23.66 33.38 23.36
C LEU A 679 -23.39 34.39 24.46
N THR A 680 -22.33 35.19 24.37
CA THR A 680 -22.01 36.23 25.36
C THR A 680 -21.90 37.61 24.71
N SER A 681 -22.48 38.63 25.33
CA SER A 681 -22.40 40.02 24.87
C SER A 681 -21.10 40.70 25.32
N PRO A 682 -20.61 41.73 24.58
CA PRO A 682 -19.45 42.52 24.99
C PRO A 682 -19.70 43.33 26.28
N GLU A 683 -18.61 43.77 26.92
CA GLU A 683 -18.67 44.62 28.11
C GLU A 683 -19.60 45.84 27.93
N ASN A 684 -20.44 46.09 28.93
CA ASN A 684 -21.42 47.18 29.02
C ASN A 684 -22.60 47.13 28.03
N LYS A 685 -22.87 45.97 27.40
CA LYS A 685 -24.01 45.78 26.48
C LYS A 685 -24.90 44.61 26.84
N LYS A 686 -26.21 44.78 26.61
CA LYS A 686 -27.28 43.80 26.77
C LYS A 686 -27.63 43.14 25.44
N MET A 687 -27.81 41.82 25.39
CA MET A 687 -28.24 41.07 24.20
C MET A 687 -29.76 40.89 24.19
N ALA A 688 -30.37 41.08 23.02
CA ALA A 688 -31.76 40.79 22.70
C ALA A 688 -31.81 39.74 21.58
N LEU A 689 -32.27 38.54 21.91
CA LEU A 689 -32.41 37.43 20.97
C LEU A 689 -33.71 37.63 20.18
N THR A 690 -33.60 37.86 18.87
CA THR A 690 -34.76 38.15 18.02
C THR A 690 -35.38 36.90 17.41
N SER A 691 -34.61 35.85 17.12
CA SER A 691 -35.13 34.51 16.79
C SER A 691 -34.03 33.44 16.84
N VAL A 692 -34.45 32.20 17.16
CA VAL A 692 -33.69 30.96 16.93
C VAL A 692 -34.57 30.03 16.11
N LYS A 693 -34.18 29.75 14.87
CA LYS A 693 -34.96 28.94 13.92
C LYS A 693 -34.26 27.63 13.63
N CYS A 694 -35.00 26.54 13.54
CA CYS A 694 -34.53 25.26 13.03
C CYS A 694 -35.36 24.89 11.80
N GLY A 695 -34.80 25.03 10.61
CA GLY A 695 -35.61 25.02 9.37
C GLY A 695 -36.62 26.18 9.34
N ASP A 696 -37.89 25.89 9.05
CA ASP A 696 -38.99 26.88 9.01
C ASP A 696 -39.68 27.12 10.38
N ASP A 697 -39.38 26.31 11.40
CA ASP A 697 -40.01 26.37 12.71
C ASP A 697 -39.20 27.25 13.70
N ASP A 698 -39.90 28.15 14.42
CA ASP A 698 -39.32 28.97 15.49
C ASP A 698 -39.14 28.12 16.76
N VAL A 699 -37.90 27.92 17.20
CA VAL A 699 -37.55 27.10 18.38
C VAL A 699 -37.57 27.92 19.67
N ALA A 700 -37.43 29.25 19.56
CA ALA A 700 -37.58 30.17 20.69
C ALA A 700 -38.22 31.50 20.24
N THR A 701 -39.30 31.90 20.91
CA THR A 701 -39.90 33.23 20.75
C THR A 701 -39.12 34.28 21.53
N THR A 702 -38.94 35.46 20.91
CA THR A 702 -38.33 36.69 21.45
C THR A 702 -38.33 36.76 22.98
N HIS A 703 -37.17 36.50 23.59
CA HIS A 703 -36.92 36.76 25.00
C HIS A 703 -35.94 37.93 25.14
N VAL A 704 -36.27 38.84 26.05
CA VAL A 704 -35.52 40.08 26.25
C VAL A 704 -34.63 39.89 27.47
N SER A 705 -33.34 40.24 27.33
CA SER A 705 -32.41 40.68 28.40
C SER A 705 -31.42 39.68 29.00
N TYR A 706 -30.36 39.30 28.28
CA TYR A 706 -29.26 38.53 28.90
C TYR A 706 -27.87 39.05 28.52
N ARG A 707 -26.88 38.84 29.40
CA ARG A 707 -25.45 39.03 29.08
C ARG A 707 -24.83 37.77 28.49
N SER A 708 -25.36 36.60 28.85
CA SER A 708 -25.11 35.33 28.18
C SER A 708 -26.41 34.54 27.97
N TYR A 709 -26.54 33.86 26.84
CA TYR A 709 -27.69 32.98 26.56
C TYR A 709 -27.20 31.63 26.09
N THR A 710 -27.64 30.60 26.80
CA THR A 710 -27.24 29.22 26.56
C THR A 710 -28.43 28.44 26.01
N PHE A 711 -28.23 27.74 24.89
CA PHE A 711 -29.25 26.86 24.33
C PHE A 711 -28.63 25.58 23.80
N VAL A 712 -29.44 24.51 23.80
CA VAL A 712 -29.06 23.20 23.29
C VAL A 712 -29.39 23.13 21.81
N MET A 713 -28.44 22.68 20.99
CA MET A 713 -28.63 22.56 19.56
C MET A 713 -29.69 21.51 19.21
N PRO A 714 -30.80 21.89 18.56
CA PRO A 714 -31.74 20.94 17.99
C PRO A 714 -31.13 20.26 16.76
N ALA A 715 -31.75 19.16 16.33
CA ALA A 715 -31.36 18.47 15.10
C ALA A 715 -31.79 19.28 13.85
N GLY A 716 -30.83 19.82 13.09
CA GLY A 716 -31.09 20.52 11.82
C GLY A 716 -30.30 21.83 11.66
N ASP A 717 -30.53 22.55 10.55
CA ASP A 717 -29.93 23.86 10.29
C ASP A 717 -30.49 24.91 11.27
N VAL A 718 -29.65 25.52 12.11
CA VAL A 718 -30.07 26.52 13.10
C VAL A 718 -29.61 27.93 12.72
N THR A 719 -30.56 28.87 12.60
CA THR A 719 -30.26 30.30 12.40
C THR A 719 -30.55 31.09 13.67
N VAL A 720 -29.57 31.88 14.14
CA VAL A 720 -29.67 32.70 15.35
C VAL A 720 -29.54 34.18 15.00
N ASN A 721 -30.54 34.99 15.40
CA ASN A 721 -30.54 36.44 15.22
C ASN A 721 -30.54 37.16 16.60
N ALA A 722 -29.61 38.10 16.82
CA ALA A 722 -29.48 38.84 18.09
C ALA A 722 -29.03 40.31 17.92
N SER A 723 -29.52 41.24 18.76
CA SER A 723 -29.15 42.67 18.77
C SER A 723 -28.65 43.16 20.15
N ALA A 724 -27.78 44.19 20.20
CA ALA A 724 -27.14 44.67 21.44
C ALA A 724 -27.42 46.15 21.76
N SER A 725 -27.63 46.50 23.05
CA SER A 725 -27.88 47.87 23.55
C SER A 725 -27.20 48.18 24.91
N ASP A 726 -26.79 49.43 25.18
CA ASP A 726 -26.07 49.85 26.41
C ASP A 726 -26.96 49.87 27.69
N PHE A 727 -26.38 49.63 28.89
CA PHE A 727 -27.09 49.63 30.20
C PHE A 727 -26.20 50.11 31.39
N PRO A 728 -26.73 50.81 32.42
CA PRO A 728 -25.94 51.31 33.57
C PRO A 728 -25.70 50.26 34.67
N VAL A 729 -24.53 50.29 35.32
CA VAL A 729 -24.09 49.42 36.43
C VAL A 729 -23.76 50.29 37.66
N ASP A 730 -24.25 49.92 38.84
CA ASP A 730 -23.95 50.62 40.11
C ASP A 730 -22.86 49.89 40.92
N HIS A 731 -22.00 50.64 41.61
CA HIS A 731 -20.85 50.13 42.39
C HIS A 731 -21.02 50.37 43.89
N LEU A 732 -20.76 49.33 44.70
CA LEU A 732 -20.83 49.38 46.16
C LEU A 732 -19.51 48.93 46.81
N ALA A 733 -18.98 49.78 47.70
CA ALA A 733 -17.71 49.57 48.37
C ALA A 733 -17.80 48.63 49.60
N TYR A 734 -16.66 48.07 49.99
CA TYR A 734 -16.50 47.20 51.18
C TYR A 734 -16.96 47.85 52.50
N VAL A 735 -17.64 47.06 53.34
CA VAL A 735 -18.01 47.42 54.73
C VAL A 735 -17.61 46.30 55.69
N ALA A 736 -16.87 46.62 56.76
CA ALA A 736 -16.42 45.63 57.74
C ALA A 736 -17.57 45.16 58.68
N PRO A 737 -17.62 43.87 59.07
CA PRO A 737 -18.60 43.36 60.03
C PRO A 737 -18.32 43.83 61.47
N THR A 738 -19.37 43.95 62.29
CA THR A 738 -19.28 44.18 63.74
C THR A 738 -19.51 42.89 64.51
N CYS A 739 -19.56 42.93 65.86
CA CYS A 739 -19.89 41.75 66.67
C CYS A 739 -21.31 41.22 66.46
N ILE A 740 -22.21 42.07 65.93
CA ILE A 740 -23.65 41.79 65.79
C ILE A 740 -24.19 42.09 64.39
N ASP A 741 -23.58 43.04 63.66
CA ASP A 741 -24.02 43.41 62.31
C ASP A 741 -23.09 42.80 61.25
N PRO A 742 -23.65 42.22 60.18
CA PRO A 742 -22.87 41.72 59.05
C PRO A 742 -22.23 42.89 58.27
N GLY A 743 -21.09 42.62 57.65
CA GLY A 743 -20.44 43.49 56.67
C GLY A 743 -20.74 43.05 55.24
N ASN A 744 -20.09 43.67 54.26
CA ASN A 744 -20.12 43.23 52.87
C ASN A 744 -18.74 43.39 52.20
N VAL A 745 -18.46 42.53 51.22
CA VAL A 745 -17.32 42.73 50.31
C VAL A 745 -17.64 43.83 49.29
N GLU A 746 -16.66 44.26 48.49
CA GLU A 746 -16.91 45.18 47.37
C GLU A 746 -17.64 44.47 46.22
N TYR A 747 -18.69 45.06 45.64
CA TYR A 747 -19.48 44.45 44.57
C TYR A 747 -20.16 45.46 43.62
N TRP A 748 -20.65 44.97 42.48
CA TRP A 748 -21.37 45.71 41.44
C TRP A 748 -22.76 45.12 41.25
N VAL A 749 -23.74 45.95 40.90
CA VAL A 749 -25.14 45.53 40.79
C VAL A 749 -25.77 45.99 39.47
N ILE A 750 -26.57 45.10 38.89
CA ILE A 750 -27.35 45.35 37.66
C ILE A 750 -28.82 45.04 37.94
N GLY A 751 -29.72 45.95 37.54
CA GLY A 751 -31.18 45.78 37.67
C GLY A 751 -31.79 46.44 38.90
N SER A 752 -33.10 46.28 39.09
CA SER A 752 -33.83 46.81 40.26
C SER A 752 -34.98 45.88 40.64
N GLY A 753 -35.12 45.57 41.92
CA GLY A 753 -36.20 44.72 42.44
C GLY A 753 -35.85 43.23 42.34
N ASP A 754 -36.82 42.40 41.91
CA ASP A 754 -36.69 40.93 41.91
C ASP A 754 -35.71 40.40 40.83
N ASP A 755 -35.28 41.24 39.88
CA ASP A 755 -34.34 40.91 38.80
C ASP A 755 -32.91 41.46 39.06
N THR A 756 -32.56 41.72 40.32
CA THR A 756 -31.24 42.27 40.68
C THR A 756 -30.15 41.19 40.69
N GLN A 757 -29.08 41.40 39.91
CA GLN A 757 -27.91 40.53 39.85
C GLN A 757 -26.68 41.21 40.44
N TYR A 758 -25.83 40.45 41.15
CA TYR A 758 -24.65 40.94 41.84
C TYR A 758 -23.36 40.36 41.23
N TYR A 759 -22.30 41.16 41.21
CA TYR A 759 -21.03 40.79 40.60
C TYR A 759 -19.87 41.20 41.50
N ASN A 760 -18.82 40.38 41.58
CA ASN A 760 -17.65 40.64 42.43
C ASN A 760 -16.60 41.57 41.77
N ASN A 761 -16.83 42.02 40.53
CA ASN A 761 -15.91 42.84 39.78
C ASN A 761 -16.63 43.77 38.79
N ALA A 762 -15.93 44.83 38.36
CA ALA A 762 -16.45 45.82 37.43
C ALA A 762 -16.74 45.26 36.02
N THR A 763 -16.18 44.10 35.65
CA THR A 763 -16.39 43.49 34.32
C THR A 763 -17.68 42.67 34.25
N CYS A 764 -18.34 42.42 35.40
CA CYS A 764 -19.59 41.67 35.52
C CYS A 764 -19.57 40.30 34.83
N LEU A 765 -18.42 39.62 34.87
CA LEU A 765 -18.23 38.29 34.27
C LEU A 765 -18.51 37.15 35.25
N GLU A 766 -18.41 37.42 36.55
CA GLU A 766 -18.60 36.44 37.61
C GLU A 766 -19.75 36.91 38.49
N GLU A 767 -20.92 36.33 38.24
CA GLU A 767 -22.11 36.57 39.06
C GLU A 767 -21.91 35.93 40.42
N VAL A 768 -22.18 36.69 41.46
CA VAL A 768 -22.08 36.26 42.85
C VAL A 768 -23.45 36.36 43.50
N THR A 769 -23.70 35.51 44.48
CA THR A 769 -24.95 35.56 45.22
C THR A 769 -24.88 36.62 46.31
N TRP A 770 -26.04 37.01 46.84
CA TRP A 770 -26.10 37.89 48.01
C TRP A 770 -25.30 37.31 49.20
N ALA A 771 -25.26 35.98 49.35
CA ALA A 771 -24.51 35.32 50.41
C ALA A 771 -22.99 35.48 50.23
N ASP A 772 -22.49 35.42 49.00
CA ASP A 772 -21.05 35.54 48.70
C ASP A 772 -20.51 36.95 48.98
N ILE A 773 -21.37 37.96 48.89
CA ILE A 773 -21.00 39.35 49.16
C ILE A 773 -21.25 39.78 50.61
N THR A 774 -21.91 38.95 51.42
CA THR A 774 -22.20 39.25 52.82
C THR A 774 -21.13 38.66 53.73
N ILE A 775 -20.58 39.47 54.64
CA ILE A 775 -19.60 39.03 55.64
C ILE A 775 -20.34 38.86 56.97
N ALA A 776 -20.32 37.65 57.54
CA ALA A 776 -20.98 37.37 58.80
C ALA A 776 -20.43 38.23 59.96
N PRO A 777 -21.25 38.53 60.99
CA PRO A 777 -20.78 39.18 62.21
C PRO A 777 -19.63 38.41 62.86
N THR A 778 -18.71 39.11 63.54
CA THR A 778 -17.48 38.52 64.08
C THR A 778 -17.67 37.68 65.33
N GLY A 779 -18.87 37.68 65.92
CA GLY A 779 -19.19 36.95 67.15
C GLY A 779 -18.47 37.48 68.39
N HIS A 780 -18.67 36.82 69.53
CA HIS A 780 -18.03 37.19 70.80
C HIS A 780 -16.85 36.26 71.12
N ASN A 781 -15.67 36.82 71.34
CA ASN A 781 -14.47 36.08 71.72
C ASN A 781 -14.05 36.40 73.16
N PHE A 782 -14.39 35.52 74.11
CA PHE A 782 -14.20 35.76 75.54
C PHE A 782 -12.81 35.33 76.01
N GLY A 783 -12.07 36.26 76.64
CA GLY A 783 -10.77 35.97 77.26
C GLY A 783 -10.90 35.33 78.66
N ASP A 784 -9.75 35.09 79.31
CA ASP A 784 -9.66 34.47 80.65
C ASP A 784 -10.36 35.30 81.75
N ASP A 785 -10.62 36.59 81.51
CA ASP A 785 -11.38 37.48 82.38
C ASP A 785 -12.90 37.37 82.20
N ASN A 786 -13.35 36.40 81.40
CA ASN A 786 -14.74 36.18 81.03
C ASN A 786 -15.39 37.41 80.37
N LYS A 787 -14.62 38.26 79.67
CA LYS A 787 -15.16 39.36 78.85
C LYS A 787 -14.80 39.22 77.37
N CYS A 788 -15.73 39.58 76.50
CA CYS A 788 -15.53 39.59 75.05
C CYS A 788 -14.47 40.64 74.72
N THR A 789 -13.38 40.19 74.11
CA THR A 789 -12.23 41.03 73.76
C THR A 789 -12.55 42.08 72.69
N VAL A 790 -13.67 41.93 71.96
CA VAL A 790 -14.11 42.84 70.90
C VAL A 790 -15.14 43.87 71.39
N CYS A 791 -16.10 43.49 72.24
CA CYS A 791 -17.19 44.38 72.69
C CYS A 791 -17.31 44.58 74.22
N GLY A 792 -16.51 43.88 75.04
CA GLY A 792 -16.48 44.01 76.50
C GLY A 792 -17.59 43.28 77.27
N ARG A 793 -18.44 42.50 76.59
CA ARG A 793 -19.57 41.75 77.19
C ARG A 793 -19.11 40.60 78.10
N GLU A 794 -19.79 40.32 79.21
CA GLU A 794 -19.42 39.27 80.20
C GLU A 794 -19.98 37.87 79.84
N LYS A 795 -19.18 36.81 80.05
CA LYS A 795 -19.50 35.39 79.80
C LYS A 795 -20.52 34.89 80.83
N GLY A 796 -21.59 34.25 80.36
CA GLY A 796 -22.69 33.73 81.19
C GLY A 796 -23.92 34.63 81.29
N LYS A 797 -23.93 35.79 80.62
CA LYS A 797 -25.12 36.64 80.40
C LYS A 797 -25.71 36.34 79.02
N ILE A 798 -26.84 35.64 78.99
CA ILE A 798 -27.44 35.14 77.75
C ILE A 798 -28.64 36.00 77.36
N SER A 799 -28.73 36.43 76.10
CA SER A 799 -29.88 37.17 75.57
C SER A 799 -30.37 36.68 74.21
N THR A 800 -29.78 35.62 73.63
CA THR A 800 -30.23 35.06 72.35
C THR A 800 -30.21 33.53 72.36
N TRP A 801 -30.97 32.92 71.44
CA TRP A 801 -31.10 31.46 71.33
C TRP A 801 -29.76 30.80 71.04
N LYS A 802 -29.03 31.37 70.08
CA LYS A 802 -27.70 30.91 69.69
C LYS A 802 -26.68 31.00 70.83
N GLU A 803 -26.69 32.10 71.59
CA GLU A 803 -25.82 32.25 72.77
C GLU A 803 -26.10 31.17 73.83
N LEU A 804 -27.37 30.82 74.01
CA LEU A 804 -27.75 29.77 74.94
C LEU A 804 -27.22 28.41 74.47
N GLN A 805 -27.42 28.05 73.20
CA GLN A 805 -26.93 26.79 72.65
C GLN A 805 -25.40 26.68 72.73
N ASP A 806 -24.66 27.75 72.39
CA ASP A 806 -23.19 27.76 72.48
C ASP A 806 -22.70 27.59 73.93
N TYR A 807 -23.45 28.11 74.91
CA TYR A 807 -23.18 27.86 76.33
C TYR A 807 -23.42 26.40 76.71
N LEU A 808 -24.52 25.79 76.25
CA LEU A 808 -24.83 24.36 76.52
C LEU A 808 -23.75 23.43 75.96
N ASP A 809 -23.24 23.72 74.76
CA ASP A 809 -22.21 22.91 74.10
C ASP A 809 -20.84 23.00 74.80
N SER A 810 -20.53 24.15 75.43
CA SER A 810 -19.23 24.43 76.05
C SER A 810 -19.13 24.10 77.55
N ALA A 811 -20.21 23.61 78.17
CA ALA A 811 -20.33 23.45 79.62
C ALA A 811 -19.45 22.32 80.22
N ASP A 812 -18.17 22.62 80.47
CA ASP A 812 -17.26 21.79 81.29
C ASP A 812 -16.79 22.46 82.59
N GLN A 813 -17.25 23.69 82.91
CA GLN A 813 -16.78 24.44 84.09
C GLN A 813 -17.90 25.25 84.79
N ILE A 814 -18.25 24.82 86.01
CA ILE A 814 -18.72 25.47 87.28
C ILE A 814 -19.49 26.83 87.29
N ILE A 815 -19.52 27.67 86.24
CA ILE A 815 -20.23 28.96 86.28
C ILE A 815 -21.66 28.80 85.73
N ALA A 816 -22.68 29.05 86.55
CA ALA A 816 -24.08 29.06 86.12
C ALA A 816 -24.36 30.21 85.14
N ALA A 817 -25.05 29.93 84.02
CA ALA A 817 -25.57 30.97 83.13
C ALA A 817 -26.82 31.60 83.72
N TYR A 818 -27.03 32.90 83.47
CA TYR A 818 -28.30 33.55 83.73
C TYR A 818 -28.77 34.37 82.54
N LEU A 819 -30.09 34.40 82.35
CA LEU A 819 -30.71 35.19 81.31
C LEU A 819 -30.71 36.68 81.71
N ILE A 820 -30.55 37.55 80.73
CA ILE A 820 -30.70 38.99 80.88
C ILE A 820 -31.81 39.57 80.00
N ASP A 821 -32.42 38.73 79.17
CA ASP A 821 -33.55 39.05 78.31
C ASP A 821 -34.36 37.78 78.01
N ASP A 822 -35.60 37.96 77.54
CA ASP A 822 -36.41 36.87 76.99
C ASP A 822 -35.77 36.38 75.68
N ILE A 823 -35.68 35.06 75.52
CA ILE A 823 -35.01 34.43 74.37
C ILE A 823 -36.02 33.73 73.48
N PHE A 824 -36.03 34.12 72.21
CA PHE A 824 -36.90 33.58 71.17
C PHE A 824 -36.07 32.90 70.08
N ALA A 825 -36.47 31.70 69.68
CA ALA A 825 -35.95 31.06 68.48
C ALA A 825 -36.43 31.78 67.22
N ASP A 826 -35.56 31.90 66.21
CA ASP A 826 -35.98 32.22 64.85
C ASP A 826 -36.38 30.96 64.08
N GLY A 827 -37.06 31.11 62.92
CA GLY A 827 -37.56 29.98 62.14
C GLY A 827 -36.48 29.04 61.58
N THR A 828 -35.20 29.30 61.82
CA THR A 828 -34.06 28.49 61.41
C THR A 828 -33.33 27.82 62.59
N ASP A 829 -33.55 28.30 63.81
CA ASP A 829 -33.00 27.71 65.03
C ASP A 829 -33.52 26.29 65.24
N THR A 830 -32.70 25.42 65.86
CA THR A 830 -33.05 24.04 66.24
C THR A 830 -33.27 23.91 67.75
N THR A 831 -33.78 22.76 68.22
CA THR A 831 -34.00 22.47 69.66
C THR A 831 -32.73 22.69 70.49
N LEU A 832 -32.87 23.27 71.70
CA LEU A 832 -31.74 23.44 72.59
C LEU A 832 -31.29 22.09 73.13
N THR A 833 -30.05 21.68 72.84
CA THR A 833 -29.56 20.35 73.19
C THR A 833 -28.47 20.41 74.24
N ILE A 834 -28.64 19.63 75.32
CA ILE A 834 -27.58 19.38 76.31
C ILE A 834 -26.84 18.10 75.90
N PRO A 835 -25.53 18.17 75.59
CA PRO A 835 -24.77 16.99 75.18
C PRO A 835 -24.70 15.91 76.26
N ALA A 836 -24.59 14.65 75.83
CA ALA A 836 -24.53 13.49 76.73
C ALA A 836 -23.43 13.61 77.81
N GLY A 837 -23.76 13.26 79.05
CA GLY A 837 -22.82 13.25 80.19
C GLY A 837 -22.45 14.63 80.77
N LYS A 838 -22.99 15.73 80.26
CA LYS A 838 -22.71 17.10 80.76
C LYS A 838 -23.55 17.45 81.99
N THR A 839 -23.08 18.38 82.81
CA THR A 839 -23.85 18.94 83.94
C THR A 839 -23.97 20.45 83.77
N VAL A 840 -25.21 20.96 83.65
CA VAL A 840 -25.49 22.37 83.32
C VAL A 840 -26.44 22.98 84.35
N THR A 841 -26.21 24.25 84.69
CA THR A 841 -27.12 25.07 85.52
C THR A 841 -27.48 26.36 84.80
N ILE A 842 -28.79 26.63 84.70
CA ILE A 842 -29.35 27.84 84.08
C ILE A 842 -30.22 28.55 85.13
N ASP A 843 -30.07 29.86 85.24
CA ASP A 843 -30.95 30.73 86.03
C ASP A 843 -31.75 31.66 85.11
N LEU A 844 -33.08 31.54 85.14
CA LEU A 844 -33.96 32.31 84.26
C LEU A 844 -34.07 33.79 84.65
N LYS A 845 -33.81 34.16 85.92
CA LYS A 845 -33.84 35.57 86.40
C LYS A 845 -35.05 36.39 85.91
N ASP A 846 -36.25 35.83 86.02
CA ASP A 846 -37.51 36.42 85.51
C ASP A 846 -37.52 36.64 83.98
N HIS A 847 -36.91 35.73 83.22
CA HIS A 847 -36.98 35.70 81.75
C HIS A 847 -37.46 34.35 81.21
N SER A 848 -37.86 34.35 79.94
CA SER A 848 -38.46 33.22 79.25
C SER A 848 -37.57 32.65 78.15
N ILE A 849 -37.67 31.34 77.93
CA ILE A 849 -37.14 30.66 76.74
C ILE A 849 -38.34 30.21 75.91
N ASP A 850 -38.46 30.71 74.68
CA ASP A 850 -39.58 30.46 73.79
C ASP A 850 -39.11 29.92 72.43
N ARG A 851 -39.55 28.69 72.09
CA ARG A 851 -39.22 28.03 70.83
C ARG A 851 -40.01 28.58 69.63
N ASN A 852 -41.06 29.36 69.88
CA ASN A 852 -41.86 30.09 68.89
C ASN A 852 -42.41 29.23 67.73
N MET A 853 -42.83 27.99 68.02
CA MET A 853 -43.34 27.08 66.99
C MET A 853 -44.86 27.07 66.92
N SER A 854 -45.38 27.50 65.77
CA SER A 854 -46.80 27.41 65.43
C SER A 854 -47.20 26.04 64.84
N GLU A 855 -46.28 25.34 64.18
CA GLU A 855 -46.51 24.05 63.53
C GLU A 855 -45.69 22.94 64.20
N ALA A 856 -46.21 21.71 64.19
CA ALA A 856 -45.53 20.58 64.83
C ALA A 856 -44.37 20.07 63.98
N ALA A 857 -43.17 19.93 64.57
CA ALA A 857 -42.01 19.35 63.89
C ALA A 857 -41.30 18.26 64.73
N SER A 858 -40.48 17.43 64.08
CA SER A 858 -39.73 16.35 64.73
C SER A 858 -38.68 16.84 65.73
N ASP A 859 -38.20 18.07 65.58
CA ASP A 859 -37.28 18.77 66.50
C ASP A 859 -38.00 19.88 67.28
N GLY A 860 -39.32 19.76 67.43
CA GLY A 860 -40.18 20.81 67.97
C GLY A 860 -40.11 21.02 69.48
N THR A 861 -39.28 20.25 70.19
CA THR A 861 -39.03 20.39 71.62
C THR A 861 -38.24 21.67 71.95
N VAL A 862 -38.57 22.38 73.02
CA VAL A 862 -37.79 23.56 73.45
C VAL A 862 -36.39 23.15 73.89
N ILE A 863 -36.28 22.19 74.83
CA ILE A 863 -35.01 21.70 75.38
C ILE A 863 -34.92 20.17 75.40
N THR A 864 -33.84 19.61 74.86
CA THR A 864 -33.53 18.17 74.82
C THR A 864 -32.31 17.84 75.69
N ILE A 865 -32.50 16.99 76.70
CA ILE A 865 -31.41 16.55 77.59
C ILE A 865 -30.84 15.21 77.09
N GLY A 866 -29.58 15.22 76.66
CA GLY A 866 -28.88 14.04 76.18
C GLY A 866 -28.67 12.97 77.26
N ALA A 867 -28.41 11.72 76.83
CA ALA A 867 -28.27 10.58 77.74
C ALA A 867 -27.18 10.80 78.81
N GLY A 868 -27.47 10.50 80.07
CA GLY A 868 -26.54 10.66 81.19
C GLY A 868 -26.24 12.11 81.60
N ALA A 869 -26.81 13.13 80.95
CA ALA A 869 -26.60 14.54 81.30
C ALA A 869 -27.45 14.96 82.52
N GLN A 870 -27.08 16.07 83.17
CA GLN A 870 -27.78 16.65 84.32
C GLN A 870 -28.09 18.12 84.03
N LEU A 871 -29.36 18.51 84.08
CA LEU A 871 -29.80 19.89 83.92
C LEU A 871 -30.50 20.38 85.19
N SER A 872 -30.03 21.51 85.71
CA SER A 872 -30.71 22.26 86.78
C SER A 872 -31.15 23.62 86.26
N ILE A 873 -32.45 23.90 86.27
CA ILE A 873 -32.98 25.22 85.92
C ILE A 873 -33.60 25.84 87.18
N ALA A 874 -33.19 27.04 87.52
CA ALA A 874 -33.78 27.82 88.59
C ALA A 874 -34.35 29.13 88.04
N ASN A 875 -35.37 29.68 88.70
CA ASN A 875 -35.65 31.09 88.62
C ASN A 875 -35.34 31.72 89.98
N THR A 876 -34.26 32.50 90.05
CA THR A 876 -33.90 33.28 91.26
C THR A 876 -34.19 34.77 91.12
N GLY A 877 -34.99 35.16 90.13
CA GLY A 877 -35.53 36.52 90.03
C GLY A 877 -36.57 36.81 91.11
N ASP A 878 -37.04 38.06 91.13
CA ASP A 878 -37.98 38.59 92.12
C ASP A 878 -39.41 38.09 91.85
N ASP A 879 -39.75 37.73 90.61
CA ASP A 879 -41.04 37.16 90.21
C ASP A 879 -40.96 35.67 89.89
N VAL A 880 -41.20 34.85 90.93
CA VAL A 880 -41.22 33.39 90.84
C VAL A 880 -42.21 32.83 89.79
N TYR A 881 -43.12 33.63 89.24
CA TYR A 881 -44.05 33.21 88.18
C TYR A 881 -43.60 33.55 86.75
N TYR A 882 -42.53 34.33 86.56
CA TYR A 882 -42.14 34.82 85.23
C TYR A 882 -41.13 33.93 84.50
N GLY A 883 -40.25 33.20 85.20
CA GLY A 883 -39.29 32.29 84.58
C GLY A 883 -39.98 31.13 83.84
N LYS A 884 -40.07 31.20 82.50
CA LYS A 884 -40.89 30.31 81.67
C LYS A 884 -40.12 29.56 80.58
N ILE A 885 -40.61 28.38 80.23
CA ILE A 885 -40.19 27.58 79.06
C ILE A 885 -41.45 27.26 78.26
N THR A 886 -41.54 27.79 77.03
CA THR A 886 -42.78 27.85 76.23
C THR A 886 -42.52 27.68 74.72
N GLY A 887 -43.60 27.51 73.94
CA GLY A 887 -43.59 27.60 72.48
C GLY A 887 -43.09 26.37 71.75
N GLY A 888 -42.83 25.25 72.43
CA GLY A 888 -42.49 23.98 71.81
C GLY A 888 -43.71 23.28 71.22
N ASN A 889 -43.55 22.68 70.03
CA ASN A 889 -44.59 21.92 69.33
C ASN A 889 -43.97 20.71 68.64
N ALA A 890 -43.80 19.61 69.37
CA ALA A 890 -43.12 18.41 68.90
C ALA A 890 -44.11 17.40 68.28
N THR A 891 -43.73 16.74 67.18
CA THR A 891 -44.50 15.60 66.64
C THR A 891 -44.33 14.30 67.46
N GLY A 892 -43.27 14.23 68.27
CA GLY A 892 -42.97 13.12 69.18
C GLY A 892 -43.23 13.45 70.66
N ASP A 893 -42.43 12.85 71.55
CA ASP A 893 -42.51 13.02 73.01
C ASP A 893 -41.90 14.36 73.47
N GLY A 894 -42.53 15.04 74.43
CA GLY A 894 -41.96 16.17 75.17
C GLY A 894 -41.88 17.47 74.38
N GLY A 895 -42.96 18.27 74.37
CA GLY A 895 -42.99 19.58 73.72
C GLY A 895 -42.13 20.63 74.42
N GLY A 896 -42.18 20.68 75.75
CA GLY A 896 -41.36 21.61 76.54
C GLY A 896 -39.94 21.10 76.72
N ILE A 897 -39.78 20.06 77.55
CA ILE A 897 -38.46 19.49 77.88
C ILE A 897 -38.50 17.98 77.68
N TYR A 898 -37.57 17.45 76.89
CA TYR A 898 -37.36 16.02 76.72
C TYR A 898 -36.17 15.54 77.57
N VAL A 899 -36.37 14.49 78.38
CA VAL A 899 -35.34 13.93 79.27
C VAL A 899 -34.87 12.56 78.76
N GLY A 900 -33.63 12.49 78.29
CA GLY A 900 -33.03 11.28 77.74
C GLY A 900 -32.70 10.18 78.78
N GLN A 901 -32.29 9.01 78.29
CA GLN A 901 -31.98 7.85 79.13
C GLN A 901 -30.87 8.16 80.16
N ASN A 902 -31.10 7.80 81.42
CA ASN A 902 -30.18 8.06 82.55
C ASN A 902 -29.83 9.54 82.77
N ALA A 903 -30.57 10.48 82.16
CA ALA A 903 -30.41 11.90 82.41
C ALA A 903 -31.18 12.35 83.66
N GLY A 904 -30.78 13.49 84.23
CA GLY A 904 -31.44 14.10 85.38
C GLY A 904 -31.90 15.53 85.07
N LEU A 905 -33.07 15.89 85.60
CA LEU A 905 -33.67 17.21 85.51
C LEU A 905 -34.06 17.69 86.91
N ALA A 906 -33.64 18.89 87.29
CA ALA A 906 -34.09 19.60 88.47
C ALA A 906 -34.63 20.98 88.08
N LEU A 907 -35.84 21.30 88.54
CA LEU A 907 -36.51 22.59 88.31
C LEU A 907 -36.81 23.26 89.66
N TYR A 908 -36.43 24.53 89.79
CA TYR A 908 -36.66 25.33 91.00
C TYR A 908 -37.35 26.65 90.64
N ASN A 909 -38.64 26.80 90.98
CA ASN A 909 -39.46 27.98 90.66
C ASN A 909 -39.57 28.31 89.15
N VAL A 910 -39.59 27.29 88.28
CA VAL A 910 -39.69 27.46 86.82
C VAL A 910 -41.04 26.97 86.33
N ASN A 911 -41.66 27.72 85.41
CA ASN A 911 -42.90 27.34 84.74
C ASN A 911 -42.61 26.73 83.36
N VAL A 912 -43.06 25.51 83.12
CA VAL A 912 -43.02 24.89 81.78
C VAL A 912 -44.46 24.84 81.29
N GLU A 913 -44.84 25.75 80.39
CA GLU A 913 -46.22 25.97 79.99
C GLU A 913 -46.35 26.27 78.50
N ASN A 914 -47.56 26.09 77.94
CA ASN A 914 -47.86 26.34 76.52
C ASN A 914 -46.94 25.60 75.54
N ASN A 915 -46.64 24.33 75.83
CA ASN A 915 -45.92 23.42 74.95
C ASN A 915 -46.84 22.26 74.53
N ASN A 916 -46.66 21.78 73.30
CA ASN A 916 -47.49 20.73 72.69
C ASN A 916 -46.64 19.55 72.22
N SER A 917 -47.17 18.34 72.34
CA SER A 917 -46.53 17.10 71.89
C SER A 917 -47.53 16.20 71.17
N GLY A 918 -47.04 15.41 70.20
CA GLY A 918 -47.88 14.51 69.39
C GLY A 918 -48.31 13.23 70.11
N HIS A 919 -47.72 12.92 71.26
CA HIS A 919 -48.03 11.75 72.10
C HIS A 919 -48.35 12.25 73.51
N ASP A 920 -49.57 12.02 74.00
CA ASP A 920 -50.16 12.58 75.26
C ASP A 920 -49.14 12.91 76.38
N GLY A 921 -48.67 14.17 76.45
CA GLY A 921 -47.86 14.71 77.55
C GLY A 921 -47.07 15.97 77.16
N GLY A 922 -47.53 17.15 77.60
CA GLY A 922 -46.87 18.45 77.39
C GLY A 922 -45.62 18.66 78.24
#